data_AF-A0A3D3DV88-F1
#
_entry.id   AF-A0A3D3DV88-F1
#
_cell.length_a   1.000
_cell.length_b   1.000
_cell.length_c   1.000
_cell.angle_alpha   90.00
_cell.angle_beta   90.00
_cell.angle_gamma   90.00
#
_symmetry.space_group_name_H-M   'P 1'
#
loop_
_entity.id
_entity.type
_entity.pdbx_description
1 polymer ?
#
loop_
_entity_poly.entity_id
_entity_poly.type
_entity_poly.pdbx_seq_one_letter_code
_entity_poly.pdbx_strand_id
1 'polypeptide(L)'
;PINKIMPQPKIKGLEVLGLVGEGSCGTVYVARNTSKSKPLIPKIEWYAVRVFNSLAVNRSLVENMVKRLARVQQPKGLVPVVWSQSEQGNRCMVMPLYADIHEDKATIKTRSLDDRLNDYASKDSWLIIDQIANALAGMHQNHLPHGNLKPGNIFFDENNQIILTDYAMGHMPGVGVSPYTDALLYAAPEQIHDPEGYTEGKGYGWDTYAFAVLAFHILTGKMPRCEASLSKVTTETDDPHITGVQADIVKLAELHEHRELNNWPEESTDEQEQKKRRVIQRCLSLNPKDRYKDVTEIIHAWKTIENDARETHEKAKLHKKIILTKIGMFTALAFAAAGGIACLILKDKLNAEKSRRTNDIEAREQTITELKTERNNAKTAQITAKAAQTKAENHEANLRGQLMALGVTNDRILAWIMRSRNTDLPELKTITTDAEVLEVELSNFLEQTEGEDQFQQLRARIAMQLAELAIHQQKTVTANELLVKSLAAWKSTGIEESGFNYRFARARLITLIQSLDQKNNNLTDAILQDTRAAVRDLKNADPTEISRINALMQVIEGRLIQNSNPAKALEHLQLAIKELNAIGKAIPDNVTVRSDLAHYNLQSSTIADSLDLVEDATRLRGTAATHLKWLLEKNPSLKPAKVKLAALEIMAAELNMQEGNDREGAKKLAAAEILLKGLPEDDTAPDGASIQIAAAKGLRAVIMRDLGRTTEAAKTLDKAVSITERIVKANPKSSEPIYRLAVFKWKRAGLAGDNGNTDTELKLGSEAADLMQRLLNQGAGKRDTKIRRSLAYLYGDLGHTAADKGQKKQSAQYFNSASKMWQSLIQKIGRKSEFIEGLKWSQQRYKEASN
;
A
#
# COMPACT_ATOMS: atom_id res chain seq x y z
N PRO A 1 1.32 30.75 -33.36
CA PRO A 1 0.33 29.70 -33.67
C PRO A 1 0.78 28.31 -33.16
N ILE A 2 0.70 28.09 -31.84
CA ILE A 2 0.41 26.80 -31.17
C ILE A 2 -0.45 27.20 -29.97
N ASN A 3 -1.73 27.40 -30.23
CA ASN A 3 -2.82 27.52 -29.26
C ASN A 3 -3.55 26.17 -29.28
N LYS A 4 -3.13 25.23 -28.43
CA LYS A 4 -3.85 23.97 -28.09
C LYS A 4 -3.37 23.55 -26.70
N ILE A 5 -3.75 24.20 -25.59
CA ILE A 5 -5.07 24.28 -24.94
C ILE A 5 -5.56 22.87 -24.58
N MET A 6 -5.43 22.47 -23.31
CA MET A 6 -6.43 21.57 -22.71
C MET A 6 -7.79 22.22 -22.97
N PRO A 7 -8.71 21.59 -23.71
CA PRO A 7 -9.95 22.25 -24.11
C PRO A 7 -10.71 22.69 -22.86
N GLN A 8 -10.84 24.00 -22.67
CA GLN A 8 -11.67 24.56 -21.60
C GLN A 8 -13.07 23.93 -21.67
N PRO A 9 -13.68 23.56 -20.53
CA PRO A 9 -15.00 22.95 -20.55
C PRO A 9 -16.01 23.92 -21.15
N LYS A 10 -16.70 23.51 -22.20
CA LYS A 10 -17.79 24.29 -22.77
C LYS A 10 -19.06 23.95 -22.01
N ILE A 11 -19.61 24.93 -21.29
CA ILE A 11 -20.85 24.78 -20.52
C ILE A 11 -21.88 25.73 -21.09
N LYS A 12 -23.03 25.19 -21.47
CA LYS A 12 -24.13 25.97 -22.05
C LYS A 12 -24.55 27.11 -21.12
N GLY A 13 -24.46 28.35 -21.60
CA GLY A 13 -24.84 29.56 -20.86
C GLY A 13 -23.74 30.17 -19.99
N LEU A 14 -22.55 29.57 -19.93
CA LEU A 14 -21.40 30.11 -19.21
C LEU A 14 -20.23 30.39 -20.14
N GLU A 15 -19.56 31.51 -19.92
CA GLU A 15 -18.26 31.82 -20.50
C GLU A 15 -17.18 31.42 -19.49
N VAL A 16 -16.41 30.37 -19.81
CA VAL A 16 -15.28 29.93 -18.98
C VAL A 16 -14.05 30.76 -19.32
N LEU A 17 -13.48 31.42 -18.32
CA LEU A 17 -12.47 32.47 -18.51
C LEU A 17 -11.05 31.97 -18.24
N GLY A 18 -10.85 31.09 -17.26
CA GLY A 18 -9.51 30.62 -16.91
C GLY A 18 -9.48 29.57 -15.80
N LEU A 19 -8.31 28.96 -15.59
CA LEU A 19 -8.03 28.01 -14.52
C LEU A 19 -7.88 28.78 -13.19
N VAL A 20 -8.58 28.35 -12.14
CA VAL A 20 -8.44 28.87 -10.77
C VAL A 20 -7.48 28.00 -9.97
N GLY A 21 -7.55 26.69 -10.16
CA GLY A 21 -6.66 25.73 -9.50
C GLY A 21 -6.95 24.30 -9.94
N GLU A 22 -5.96 23.42 -9.76
CA GLU A 22 -6.10 21.99 -10.02
C GLU A 22 -6.06 21.23 -8.70
N GLY A 23 -7.15 20.51 -8.40
CA GLY A 23 -7.32 19.78 -7.16
C GLY A 23 -7.33 18.28 -7.37
N SER A 24 -7.26 17.55 -6.26
CA SER A 24 -7.21 16.08 -6.23
C SER A 24 -8.45 15.40 -6.84
N CYS A 25 -9.59 16.08 -6.81
CA CYS A 25 -10.87 15.63 -7.37
C CYS A 25 -11.11 16.12 -8.81
N GLY A 26 -10.26 16.99 -9.34
CA GLY A 26 -10.41 17.58 -10.66
C GLY A 26 -10.03 19.06 -10.73
N THR A 27 -10.22 19.64 -11.90
CA THR A 27 -9.75 20.98 -12.26
C THR A 27 -10.85 22.03 -12.08
N VAL A 28 -10.55 23.17 -11.44
CA VAL A 28 -11.51 24.25 -11.19
C VAL A 28 -11.23 25.45 -12.08
N TYR A 29 -12.24 25.87 -12.83
CA TYR A 29 -12.20 27.04 -13.71
C TYR A 29 -13.11 28.15 -13.18
N VAL A 30 -12.76 29.40 -13.46
CA VAL A 30 -13.64 30.55 -13.25
C VAL A 30 -14.47 30.77 -14.51
N ALA A 31 -15.76 31.01 -14.32
CA ALA A 31 -16.69 31.30 -15.39
C ALA A 31 -17.63 32.44 -14.99
N ARG A 32 -18.21 33.11 -15.98
CA ARG A 32 -19.27 34.10 -15.79
C ARG A 32 -20.48 33.76 -16.64
N ASN A 33 -21.66 34.21 -16.23
CA ASN A 33 -22.87 34.02 -17.02
C ASN A 33 -22.80 34.85 -18.32
N THR A 34 -23.24 34.28 -19.44
CA THR A 34 -23.29 35.05 -20.70
C THR A 34 -24.48 36.02 -20.70
N SER A 35 -24.33 37.20 -21.30
CA SER A 35 -25.33 38.28 -21.27
C SER A 35 -26.71 37.92 -21.88
N LYS A 36 -26.81 36.77 -22.56
CA LYS A 36 -28.01 36.28 -23.26
C LYS A 36 -28.70 35.10 -22.55
N SER A 37 -28.17 34.60 -21.44
CA SER A 37 -28.72 33.45 -20.68
C SER A 37 -29.21 33.85 -19.29
N LYS A 38 -30.33 33.24 -18.85
CA LYS A 38 -30.74 33.31 -17.44
C LYS A 38 -29.62 32.71 -16.57
N PRO A 39 -29.29 33.31 -15.41
CA PRO A 39 -28.24 32.80 -14.54
C PRO A 39 -28.61 31.40 -14.03
N LEU A 40 -27.62 30.49 -13.99
CA LEU A 40 -27.80 29.14 -13.48
C LEU A 40 -28.13 29.15 -11.98
N ILE A 41 -27.54 30.08 -11.23
CA ILE A 41 -27.83 30.34 -9.83
C ILE A 41 -28.23 31.82 -9.70
N PRO A 42 -29.46 32.15 -9.25
CA PRO A 42 -29.90 33.55 -9.15
C PRO A 42 -28.98 34.40 -8.27
N LYS A 43 -28.79 35.67 -8.65
CA LYS A 43 -27.98 36.67 -7.93
C LYS A 43 -26.48 36.37 -7.85
N ILE A 44 -25.95 35.49 -8.71
CA ILE A 44 -24.52 35.16 -8.79
C ILE A 44 -23.96 35.61 -10.14
N GLU A 45 -22.87 36.37 -10.09
CA GLU A 45 -22.14 36.85 -11.26
C GLU A 45 -21.02 35.90 -11.69
N TRP A 46 -20.26 35.40 -10.71
CA TRP A 46 -19.07 34.56 -10.90
C TRP A 46 -19.26 33.13 -10.41
N TYR A 47 -18.85 32.18 -11.25
CA TYR A 47 -19.01 30.75 -11.04
C TYR A 47 -17.65 30.07 -10.97
N ALA A 48 -17.54 29.10 -10.07
CA ALA A 48 -16.52 28.07 -10.11
C ALA A 48 -17.08 26.83 -10.84
N VAL A 49 -16.33 26.37 -11.85
CA VAL A 49 -16.65 25.20 -12.67
C VAL A 49 -15.62 24.13 -12.40
N ARG A 50 -15.99 23.10 -11.66
CA ARG A 50 -15.13 21.95 -11.39
C ARG A 50 -15.37 20.84 -12.40
N VAL A 51 -14.32 20.38 -13.07
CA VAL A 51 -14.33 19.25 -14.01
C VAL A 51 -13.69 18.05 -13.34
N PHE A 52 -14.45 16.97 -13.13
CA PHE A 52 -13.99 15.83 -12.34
C PHE A 52 -13.08 14.87 -13.10
N ASN A 53 -12.04 14.38 -12.43
CA ASN A 53 -11.31 13.18 -12.85
C ASN A 53 -12.16 11.92 -12.49
N SER A 54 -12.23 10.93 -13.38
CA SER A 54 -13.08 9.72 -13.20
C SER A 54 -12.64 8.81 -12.07
N LEU A 55 -11.37 8.87 -11.66
CA LEU A 55 -10.80 7.92 -10.71
C LEU A 55 -10.74 8.44 -9.27
N ALA A 56 -10.88 9.75 -9.07
CA ALA A 56 -10.70 10.40 -7.76
C ALA A 56 -12.00 10.66 -6.99
N VAL A 57 -13.17 10.52 -7.66
CA VAL A 57 -14.48 10.77 -7.05
C VAL A 57 -15.51 9.79 -7.58
N ASN A 58 -16.38 9.28 -6.71
CA ASN A 58 -17.57 8.54 -7.12
C ASN A 58 -18.62 9.51 -7.69
N ARG A 59 -18.56 9.74 -9.01
CA ARG A 59 -19.45 10.68 -9.72
C ARG A 59 -20.93 10.36 -9.53
N SER A 60 -21.29 9.08 -9.53
CA SER A 60 -22.67 8.63 -9.35
C SER A 60 -23.19 8.96 -7.95
N LEU A 61 -22.35 8.80 -6.93
CA LEU A 61 -22.68 9.16 -5.56
C LEU A 61 -22.93 10.68 -5.44
N VAL A 62 -21.99 11.49 -5.92
CA VAL A 62 -22.11 12.97 -5.86
C VAL A 62 -23.33 13.45 -6.64
N GLU A 63 -23.57 12.93 -7.84
CA GLU A 63 -24.74 13.26 -8.65
C GLU A 63 -26.05 12.93 -7.91
N ASN A 64 -26.12 11.77 -7.24
CA ASN A 64 -27.29 11.38 -6.45
C ASN A 64 -27.51 12.29 -5.24
N MET A 65 -26.43 12.73 -4.56
CA MET A 65 -26.52 13.65 -3.43
C MET A 65 -26.97 15.05 -3.84
N VAL A 66 -26.43 15.59 -4.95
CA VAL A 66 -26.88 16.88 -5.51
C VAL A 66 -28.37 16.81 -5.89
N LYS A 67 -28.81 15.73 -6.55
CA LYS A 67 -30.22 15.53 -6.91
C LYS A 67 -31.14 15.43 -5.68
N ARG A 68 -30.65 14.86 -4.57
CA ARG A 68 -31.38 14.79 -3.31
C ARG A 68 -31.58 16.20 -2.73
N LEU A 69 -30.53 17.01 -2.69
CA LEU A 69 -30.59 18.39 -2.20
C LEU A 69 -31.49 19.28 -3.05
N ALA A 70 -31.52 19.08 -4.38
CA ALA A 70 -32.40 19.83 -5.27
C ALA A 70 -33.91 19.60 -4.99
N ARG A 71 -34.27 18.54 -4.25
CA ARG A 71 -35.65 18.19 -3.90
C ARG A 71 -36.08 18.70 -2.52
N VAL A 72 -35.15 19.19 -1.72
CA VAL A 72 -35.38 19.70 -0.37
C VAL A 72 -35.00 21.18 -0.29
N GLN A 73 -35.39 21.85 0.79
CA GLN A 73 -34.92 23.21 1.01
C GLN A 73 -33.41 23.18 1.27
N GLN A 74 -32.66 23.97 0.52
CA GLN A 74 -31.22 24.00 0.64
C GLN A 74 -30.79 24.42 2.06
N PRO A 75 -29.96 23.62 2.76
CA PRO A 75 -29.48 23.96 4.09
C PRO A 75 -28.72 25.29 4.09
N LYS A 76 -28.94 26.10 5.13
CA LYS A 76 -28.13 27.30 5.36
C LYS A 76 -26.68 26.90 5.61
N GLY A 77 -25.75 27.60 4.98
CA GLY A 77 -24.31 27.30 5.10
C GLY A 77 -23.82 26.16 4.20
N LEU A 78 -24.60 25.70 3.21
CA LEU A 78 -24.17 24.72 2.21
C LEU A 78 -24.16 25.33 0.81
N VAL A 79 -23.10 25.08 0.05
CA VAL A 79 -22.93 25.61 -1.32
C VAL A 79 -24.04 25.15 -2.28
N PRO A 80 -24.67 26.05 -3.06
CA PRO A 80 -25.57 25.65 -4.14
C PRO A 80 -24.78 25.07 -5.30
N VAL A 81 -25.23 23.90 -5.76
CA VAL A 81 -24.55 23.15 -6.81
C VAL A 81 -25.51 22.86 -7.96
N VAL A 82 -25.03 23.11 -9.17
CA VAL A 82 -25.63 22.58 -10.39
C VAL A 82 -24.72 21.48 -10.96
N TRP A 83 -25.22 20.25 -10.97
CA TRP A 83 -24.56 19.13 -11.64
C TRP A 83 -24.85 19.20 -13.14
N SER A 84 -23.79 19.24 -13.95
CA SER A 84 -23.90 19.39 -15.40
C SER A 84 -22.91 18.51 -16.14
N GLN A 85 -23.08 18.43 -17.45
CA GLN A 85 -22.13 17.81 -18.36
C GLN A 85 -21.65 18.87 -19.34
N SER A 86 -20.33 18.98 -19.52
CA SER A 86 -19.78 19.86 -20.56
C SER A 86 -20.18 19.34 -21.95
N GLU A 87 -20.14 20.19 -22.97
CA GLU A 87 -20.38 19.78 -24.36
C GLU A 87 -19.39 18.70 -24.82
N GLN A 88 -18.20 18.66 -24.20
CA GLN A 88 -17.19 17.62 -24.44
C GLN A 88 -17.44 16.30 -23.67
N GLY A 89 -18.54 16.21 -22.92
CA GLY A 89 -18.94 15.01 -22.23
C GLY A 89 -18.42 14.86 -20.79
N ASN A 90 -17.59 15.78 -20.30
CA ASN A 90 -17.05 15.73 -18.94
C ASN A 90 -18.12 16.05 -17.90
N ARG A 91 -18.11 15.35 -16.76
CA ARG A 91 -18.99 15.68 -15.63
C ARG A 91 -18.44 16.90 -14.90
N CYS A 92 -19.31 17.87 -14.67
CA CYS A 92 -18.96 19.16 -14.09
C CYS A 92 -19.87 19.52 -12.92
N MET A 93 -19.27 20.16 -11.92
CA MET A 93 -19.99 20.84 -10.83
C MET A 93 -19.86 22.34 -11.04
N VAL A 94 -21.00 23.05 -11.12
CA VAL A 94 -21.04 24.50 -11.21
C VAL A 94 -21.55 25.06 -9.88
N MET A 95 -20.79 25.96 -9.27
CA MET A 95 -21.09 26.57 -7.97
C MET A 95 -20.72 28.06 -7.97
N PRO A 96 -21.21 28.88 -7.01
CA PRO A 96 -20.73 30.25 -6.84
C PRO A 96 -19.23 30.28 -6.53
N LEU A 97 -18.54 31.30 -7.02
CA LEU A 97 -17.13 31.52 -6.69
C LEU A 97 -17.01 32.32 -5.37
N TYR A 98 -16.37 31.72 -4.36
CA TYR A 98 -16.10 32.37 -3.07
C TYR A 98 -14.66 32.88 -2.99
N ALA A 99 -14.37 33.94 -3.76
CA ALA A 99 -13.05 34.55 -3.85
C ALA A 99 -13.14 36.07 -4.03
N ASP A 100 -12.07 36.77 -3.68
CA ASP A 100 -11.87 38.18 -4.02
C ASP A 100 -11.22 38.26 -5.40
N ILE A 101 -11.85 38.99 -6.32
CA ILE A 101 -11.38 39.17 -7.70
C ILE A 101 -10.74 40.55 -7.80
N HIS A 102 -9.43 40.59 -8.07
CA HIS A 102 -8.69 41.82 -8.32
C HIS A 102 -8.43 41.97 -9.82
N GLU A 103 -9.37 42.60 -10.53
CA GLU A 103 -9.31 42.78 -12.00
C GLU A 103 -8.07 43.57 -12.45
N ASP A 104 -7.60 44.51 -11.62
CA ASP A 104 -6.42 45.35 -11.83
C ASP A 104 -5.09 44.58 -11.76
N LYS A 105 -5.05 43.53 -10.92
CA LYS A 105 -3.87 42.67 -10.71
C LYS A 105 -3.98 41.31 -11.41
N ALA A 106 -5.13 41.02 -12.01
CA ALA A 106 -5.48 39.72 -12.57
C ALA A 106 -5.26 38.55 -11.58
N THR A 107 -5.56 38.77 -10.30
CA THR A 107 -5.43 37.76 -9.24
C THR A 107 -6.79 37.39 -8.64
N ILE A 108 -6.93 36.12 -8.27
CA ILE A 108 -8.10 35.58 -7.56
C ILE A 108 -7.58 35.04 -6.23
N LYS A 109 -8.11 35.55 -5.10
CA LYS A 109 -7.76 35.05 -3.77
C LYS A 109 -8.97 34.35 -3.14
N THR A 110 -8.86 33.07 -2.84
CA THR A 110 -9.93 32.31 -2.18
C THR A 110 -10.17 32.80 -0.76
N ARG A 111 -11.43 32.72 -0.31
CA ARG A 111 -11.81 33.02 1.08
C ARG A 111 -12.06 31.74 1.86
N SER A 112 -11.05 30.87 2.00
CA SER A 112 -11.19 29.60 2.72
C SER A 112 -10.89 29.75 4.23
N LEU A 113 -11.34 28.79 5.04
CA LEU A 113 -10.94 28.69 6.45
C LEU A 113 -9.47 28.30 6.60
N ASP A 114 -8.92 27.55 5.64
CA ASP A 114 -7.51 27.17 5.61
C ASP A 114 -6.60 28.42 5.59
N ASP A 115 -6.95 29.40 4.76
CA ASP A 115 -6.25 30.69 4.64
C ASP A 115 -6.28 31.53 5.94
N ARG A 116 -7.24 31.26 6.82
CA ARG A 116 -7.55 32.07 8.01
C ARG A 116 -7.44 31.30 9.32
N LEU A 117 -6.94 30.06 9.28
CA LEU A 117 -6.98 29.16 10.45
C LEU A 117 -6.22 29.77 11.64
N ASN A 118 -5.11 30.45 11.37
CA ASN A 118 -4.28 31.14 12.37
C ASN A 118 -4.97 32.36 13.00
N ASP A 119 -5.96 32.96 12.33
CA ASP A 119 -6.67 34.14 12.85
C ASP A 119 -7.61 33.79 14.01
N TYR A 120 -7.99 32.52 14.14
CA TYR A 120 -9.02 32.05 15.06
C TYR A 120 -8.48 31.34 16.32
N ALA A 121 -7.17 31.27 16.55
CA ALA A 121 -6.59 30.54 17.68
C ALA A 121 -6.89 31.14 19.08
N SER A 122 -7.65 32.24 19.20
CA SER A 122 -8.02 32.81 20.52
C SER A 122 -9.21 33.80 20.54
N LYS A 123 -9.69 34.30 19.39
CA LYS A 123 -10.89 35.17 19.28
C LYS A 123 -11.88 34.59 18.27
N ASP A 124 -13.17 34.63 18.61
CA ASP A 124 -14.32 34.22 17.78
C ASP A 124 -14.34 32.75 17.28
N SER A 125 -13.46 31.89 17.81
CA SER A 125 -13.34 30.46 17.47
C SER A 125 -14.66 29.70 17.64
N TRP A 126 -15.35 29.94 18.76
CA TRP A 126 -16.62 29.29 19.07
C TRP A 126 -17.75 29.72 18.14
N LEU A 127 -17.74 30.96 17.64
CA LEU A 127 -18.73 31.43 16.67
C LEU A 127 -18.62 30.66 15.35
N ILE A 128 -17.39 30.45 14.87
CA ILE A 128 -17.14 29.66 13.65
C ILE A 128 -17.50 28.19 13.87
N ILE A 129 -17.10 27.61 15.00
CA ILE A 129 -17.42 26.23 15.37
C ILE A 129 -18.94 26.02 15.42
N ASP A 130 -19.69 26.96 16.01
CA ASP A 130 -21.15 26.91 16.05
C ASP A 130 -21.75 27.02 14.65
N GLN A 131 -21.24 27.90 13.78
CA GLN A 131 -21.72 27.99 12.39
C GLN A 131 -21.48 26.67 11.62
N ILE A 132 -20.30 26.06 11.75
CA ILE A 132 -19.97 24.76 11.14
C ILE A 132 -20.91 23.67 11.66
N ALA A 133 -21.12 23.61 12.99
CA ALA A 133 -22.03 22.63 13.59
C ALA A 133 -23.45 22.79 13.05
N ASN A 134 -23.96 24.01 12.99
CA ASN A 134 -25.31 24.30 12.48
C ASN A 134 -25.46 23.93 10.99
N ALA A 135 -24.44 24.20 10.16
CA ALA A 135 -24.45 23.82 8.76
C ALA A 135 -24.47 22.29 8.58
N LEU A 136 -23.61 21.55 9.31
CA LEU A 136 -23.60 20.08 9.31
C LEU A 136 -24.90 19.48 9.83
N ALA A 137 -25.47 20.02 10.90
CA ALA A 137 -26.76 19.57 11.41
C ALA A 137 -27.88 19.77 10.38
N GLY A 138 -27.86 20.90 9.65
CA GLY A 138 -28.76 21.12 8.52
C GLY A 138 -28.61 20.08 7.41
N MET A 139 -27.38 19.64 7.11
CA MET A 139 -27.14 18.54 6.16
C MET A 139 -27.65 17.20 6.69
N HIS A 140 -27.38 16.89 7.96
CA HIS A 140 -27.78 15.63 8.59
C HIS A 140 -29.30 15.48 8.69
N GLN A 141 -30.02 16.56 9.01
CA GLN A 141 -31.49 16.60 9.01
C GLN A 141 -32.08 16.34 7.61
N ASN A 142 -31.33 16.62 6.55
CA ASN A 142 -31.69 16.32 5.17
C ASN A 142 -31.10 14.98 4.67
N HIS A 143 -30.66 14.12 5.60
CA HIS A 143 -30.08 12.81 5.32
C HIS A 143 -28.87 12.85 4.38
N LEU A 144 -28.01 13.83 4.58
CA LEU A 144 -26.79 14.03 3.82
C LEU A 144 -25.58 14.17 4.77
N PRO A 145 -24.80 13.10 4.98
CA PRO A 145 -23.49 13.23 5.61
C PRO A 145 -22.50 13.93 4.66
N HIS A 146 -21.64 14.78 5.19
CA HIS A 146 -20.62 15.52 4.44
C HIS A 146 -19.48 14.61 3.98
N GLY A 147 -18.88 13.83 4.89
CA GLY A 147 -17.85 12.82 4.63
C GLY A 147 -16.51 13.34 4.10
N ASN A 148 -16.26 14.65 4.16
CA ASN A 148 -15.03 15.29 3.65
C ASN A 148 -14.76 16.64 4.34
N LEU A 149 -15.05 16.74 5.64
CA LEU A 149 -14.96 18.00 6.37
C LEU A 149 -13.50 18.33 6.69
N LYS A 150 -13.03 19.51 6.26
CA LYS A 150 -11.68 20.04 6.50
C LYS A 150 -11.65 21.56 6.26
N PRO A 151 -10.63 22.30 6.73
CA PRO A 151 -10.55 23.76 6.53
C PRO A 151 -10.66 24.21 5.07
N GLY A 152 -9.97 23.53 4.15
CA GLY A 152 -10.01 23.86 2.71
C GLY A 152 -11.39 23.67 2.03
N ASN A 153 -12.34 23.02 2.70
CA ASN A 153 -13.70 22.81 2.21
C ASN A 153 -14.73 23.75 2.88
N ILE A 154 -14.26 24.76 3.60
CA ILE A 154 -15.08 25.76 4.29
C ILE A 154 -14.71 27.13 3.75
N PHE A 155 -15.66 27.81 3.10
CA PHE A 155 -15.46 29.13 2.52
C PHE A 155 -16.26 30.19 3.27
N PHE A 156 -15.90 31.46 3.07
CA PHE A 156 -16.66 32.61 3.58
C PHE A 156 -17.37 33.34 2.44
N ASP A 157 -18.64 33.67 2.66
CA ASP A 157 -19.40 34.55 1.79
C ASP A 157 -19.08 36.04 2.05
N GLU A 158 -19.76 36.94 1.32
CA GLU A 158 -19.61 38.40 1.46
C GLU A 158 -19.98 38.94 2.85
N ASN A 159 -20.80 38.20 3.61
CA ASN A 159 -21.21 38.55 4.96
C ASN A 159 -20.37 37.84 6.03
N ASN A 160 -19.24 37.23 5.62
CA ASN A 160 -18.34 36.47 6.48
C ASN A 160 -19.04 35.27 7.17
N GLN A 161 -20.08 34.72 6.55
CA GLN A 161 -20.73 33.48 6.99
C GLN A 161 -20.08 32.27 6.31
N ILE A 162 -20.00 31.14 7.04
CA ILE A 162 -19.39 29.93 6.49
C ILE A 162 -20.28 29.23 5.46
N ILE A 163 -19.64 28.69 4.44
CA ILE A 163 -20.23 27.89 3.36
C ILE A 163 -19.43 26.59 3.22
N LEU A 164 -20.07 25.46 3.52
CA LEU A 164 -19.52 24.12 3.31
C LEU A 164 -19.59 23.74 1.82
N THR A 165 -18.53 23.11 1.33
CA THR A 165 -18.43 22.59 -0.05
C THR A 165 -17.88 21.16 -0.08
N ASP A 166 -17.83 20.55 -1.26
CA ASP A 166 -17.17 19.26 -1.52
C ASP A 166 -17.68 18.10 -0.65
N TYR A 167 -18.99 18.06 -0.42
CA TYR A 167 -19.68 16.97 0.25
C TYR A 167 -19.74 15.70 -0.62
N ALA A 168 -19.70 14.53 0.03
CA ALA A 168 -19.66 13.21 -0.61
C ALA A 168 -18.47 13.01 -1.56
N MET A 169 -17.36 13.73 -1.35
CA MET A 169 -16.17 13.74 -2.20
C MET A 169 -14.87 13.36 -1.48
N GLY A 170 -14.96 12.83 -0.25
CA GLY A 170 -13.82 12.32 0.52
C GLY A 170 -13.43 10.89 0.12
N HIS A 171 -12.89 10.12 1.07
CA HIS A 171 -12.68 8.67 0.89
C HIS A 171 -14.06 7.97 0.88
N MET A 172 -14.58 7.71 -0.31
CA MET A 172 -15.97 7.29 -0.56
C MET A 172 -16.02 5.91 -1.25
N PRO A 173 -17.17 5.21 -1.20
CA PRO A 173 -17.38 3.95 -1.91
C PRO A 173 -16.97 4.01 -3.37
N GLY A 174 -16.30 2.98 -3.89
CA GLY A 174 -15.95 2.89 -5.32
C GLY A 174 -14.95 3.94 -5.86
N VAL A 175 -14.26 4.71 -5.00
CA VAL A 175 -13.15 5.58 -5.42
C VAL A 175 -11.88 4.75 -5.61
N GLY A 176 -11.40 4.62 -6.84
CA GLY A 176 -10.25 3.78 -7.19
C GLY A 176 -8.88 4.37 -6.83
N VAL A 177 -8.78 5.69 -6.67
CA VAL A 177 -7.57 6.41 -6.27
C VAL A 177 -7.93 7.43 -5.18
N SER A 178 -7.41 7.24 -3.96
CA SER A 178 -7.53 8.24 -2.90
C SER A 178 -6.23 9.05 -2.79
N PRO A 179 -6.23 10.31 -3.24
CA PRO A 179 -5.03 11.16 -3.26
C PRO A 179 -4.57 11.56 -1.83
N TYR A 180 -3.25 11.75 -1.63
CA TYR A 180 -2.69 12.27 -0.38
C TYR A 180 -3.19 13.71 -0.19
N THR A 181 -4.17 13.89 0.69
CA THR A 181 -4.70 15.20 1.05
C THR A 181 -4.76 15.29 2.57
N ASP A 182 -4.65 16.51 3.07
CA ASP A 182 -4.95 16.90 4.45
C ASP A 182 -6.30 16.35 4.94
N ALA A 183 -7.27 16.12 4.05
CA ALA A 183 -8.58 15.52 4.34
C ALA A 183 -8.50 14.21 5.14
N LEU A 184 -7.47 13.39 4.89
CA LEU A 184 -7.29 12.12 5.60
C LEU A 184 -6.90 12.30 7.07
N LEU A 185 -6.34 13.46 7.44
CA LEU A 185 -6.02 13.78 8.83
C LEU A 185 -7.26 14.16 9.65
N TYR A 186 -8.34 14.55 8.97
CA TYR A 186 -9.63 14.86 9.58
C TYR A 186 -10.60 13.68 9.53
N ALA A 187 -10.38 12.71 8.63
CA ALA A 187 -11.25 11.55 8.46
C ALA A 187 -11.24 10.61 9.67
N ALA A 188 -12.37 9.96 9.91
CA ALA A 188 -12.47 8.93 10.94
C ALA A 188 -11.73 7.64 10.51
N PRO A 189 -11.08 6.89 11.41
CA PRO A 189 -10.38 5.65 11.04
C PRO A 189 -11.29 4.64 10.34
N GLU A 190 -12.55 4.51 10.76
CA GLU A 190 -13.49 3.58 10.13
C GLU A 190 -13.96 4.05 8.73
N GLN A 191 -13.92 5.36 8.44
CA GLN A 191 -14.15 5.87 7.07
C GLN A 191 -13.03 5.42 6.14
N ILE A 192 -11.82 5.34 6.68
CA ILE A 192 -10.63 4.94 5.96
C ILE A 192 -10.63 3.42 5.70
N HIS A 193 -10.98 2.62 6.72
CA HIS A 193 -11.00 1.16 6.61
C HIS A 193 -12.20 0.61 5.84
N ASP A 194 -13.37 1.24 5.97
CA ASP A 194 -14.64 0.78 5.39
C ASP A 194 -15.39 1.93 4.69
N PRO A 195 -14.90 2.39 3.52
CA PRO A 195 -15.57 3.45 2.76
C PRO A 195 -16.99 3.07 2.33
N GLU A 196 -17.29 1.78 2.14
CA GLU A 196 -18.62 1.28 1.76
C GLU A 196 -19.69 1.61 2.82
N GLY A 197 -19.26 1.73 4.08
CA GLY A 197 -20.08 2.15 5.22
C GLY A 197 -20.83 3.47 5.04
N TYR A 198 -20.42 4.34 4.11
CA TYR A 198 -21.16 5.57 3.78
C TYR A 198 -22.59 5.27 3.34
N THR A 199 -22.77 4.24 2.50
CA THR A 199 -24.08 3.83 1.98
C THR A 199 -24.97 3.16 3.03
N GLU A 200 -24.35 2.64 4.09
CA GLU A 200 -25.01 2.03 5.26
C GLU A 200 -25.41 3.05 6.33
N GLY A 201 -25.18 4.34 6.07
CA GLY A 201 -25.49 5.43 7.01
C GLY A 201 -24.43 5.65 8.10
N LYS A 202 -23.22 5.09 7.97
CA LYS A 202 -22.11 5.36 8.91
C LYS A 202 -21.53 6.76 8.76
N GLY A 203 -21.82 7.45 7.64
CA GLY A 203 -21.30 8.78 7.33
C GLY A 203 -21.57 9.85 8.40
N TYR A 204 -22.69 9.79 9.12
CA TYR A 204 -22.98 10.75 10.20
C TYR A 204 -21.97 10.67 11.33
N GLY A 205 -21.53 9.45 11.68
CA GLY A 205 -20.51 9.21 12.68
C GLY A 205 -19.14 9.73 12.22
N TRP A 206 -18.84 9.63 10.93
CA TRP A 206 -17.61 10.18 10.34
C TRP A 206 -17.57 11.69 10.50
N ASP A 207 -18.68 12.36 10.21
CA ASP A 207 -18.79 13.82 10.35
C ASP A 207 -18.67 14.28 11.80
N THR A 208 -19.18 13.51 12.79
CA THR A 208 -18.98 13.85 14.21
C THR A 208 -17.50 13.83 14.61
N TYR A 209 -16.73 12.87 14.09
CA TYR A 209 -15.29 12.78 14.37
C TYR A 209 -14.54 13.91 13.67
N ALA A 210 -14.78 14.11 12.36
CA ALA A 210 -14.13 15.17 11.59
C ALA A 210 -14.43 16.57 12.15
N PHE A 211 -15.67 16.80 12.59
CA PHE A 211 -16.07 18.02 13.28
C PHE A 211 -15.25 18.24 14.56
N ALA A 212 -15.03 17.19 15.35
CA ALA A 212 -14.28 17.29 16.58
C ALA A 212 -12.79 17.54 16.35
N VAL A 213 -12.22 16.91 15.32
CA VAL A 213 -10.83 17.17 14.90
C VAL A 213 -10.67 18.63 14.49
N LEU A 214 -11.59 19.14 13.66
CA LEU A 214 -11.59 20.52 13.21
C LEU A 214 -11.80 21.51 14.35
N ALA A 215 -12.77 21.27 15.25
CA ALA A 215 -13.02 22.14 16.40
C ALA A 215 -11.82 22.18 17.36
N PHE A 216 -11.17 21.04 17.60
CA PHE A 216 -9.92 20.99 18.37
C PHE A 216 -8.81 21.79 17.68
N HIS A 217 -8.67 21.66 16.36
CA HIS A 217 -7.67 22.39 15.58
C HIS A 217 -7.90 23.89 15.62
N ILE A 218 -9.14 24.36 15.43
CA ILE A 218 -9.50 25.78 15.51
C ILE A 218 -9.23 26.35 16.91
N LEU A 219 -9.56 25.61 17.97
CA LEU A 219 -9.40 26.08 19.36
C LEU A 219 -7.96 26.10 19.86
N THR A 220 -7.09 25.24 19.31
CA THR A 220 -5.75 25.02 19.86
C THR A 220 -4.62 25.35 18.90
N GLY A 221 -4.91 25.55 17.61
CA GLY A 221 -3.92 25.65 16.54
C GLY A 221 -3.11 24.36 16.32
N LYS A 222 -3.52 23.23 16.94
CA LYS A 222 -2.84 21.93 16.87
C LYS A 222 -3.85 20.83 16.56
N MET A 223 -3.40 19.74 15.96
CA MET A 223 -4.20 18.55 15.73
C MET A 223 -4.32 17.68 16.99
N PRO A 224 -5.47 17.03 17.23
CA PRO A 224 -5.65 16.14 18.36
C PRO A 224 -4.80 14.86 18.25
N ARG A 225 -4.48 14.43 17.02
CA ARG A 225 -3.56 13.32 16.71
C ARG A 225 -2.77 13.68 15.45
N CYS A 226 -1.61 13.05 15.28
CA CYS A 226 -0.80 13.14 14.04
C CYS A 226 -0.29 14.54 13.66
N GLU A 227 -0.06 15.44 14.63
CA GLU A 227 0.50 16.79 14.44
C GLU A 227 1.79 16.81 13.58
N ALA A 228 2.76 15.94 13.89
CA ALA A 228 4.02 15.84 13.16
C ALA A 228 3.87 15.35 11.69
N SER A 229 2.67 14.89 11.33
CA SER A 229 2.33 14.51 9.95
C SER A 229 1.71 15.69 9.19
N LEU A 230 1.11 16.68 9.88
CA LEU A 230 0.50 17.86 9.26
C LEU A 230 1.53 18.63 8.44
N SER A 231 2.68 19.01 9.03
CA SER A 231 3.76 19.74 8.34
C SER A 231 4.43 18.99 7.19
N LYS A 232 4.29 17.66 7.14
CA LYS A 232 4.75 16.82 6.03
C LYS A 232 3.75 16.75 4.88
N VAL A 233 2.49 17.11 5.15
CA VAL A 233 1.38 17.17 4.20
C VAL A 233 1.18 18.60 3.70
N THR A 234 1.46 19.59 4.55
CA THR A 234 1.39 21.04 4.29
C THR A 234 2.81 21.59 4.12
N THR A 235 3.42 21.52 2.94
CA THR A 235 4.76 22.09 2.68
C THR A 235 4.74 23.63 2.66
N GLU A 236 5.83 24.28 3.09
CA GLU A 236 6.03 25.75 3.22
C GLU A 236 6.10 26.55 1.89
N THR A 237 5.29 26.21 0.90
CA THR A 237 5.12 27.01 -0.32
C THR A 237 3.63 27.16 -0.56
N ASP A 238 3.19 28.33 -1.04
CA ASP A 238 1.79 28.79 -1.28
C ASP A 238 0.91 27.89 -2.20
N ASP A 239 1.12 26.58 -2.22
CA ASP A 239 0.29 25.58 -2.85
C ASP A 239 -0.02 24.44 -1.84
N PRO A 240 -1.25 24.37 -1.28
CA PRO A 240 -1.67 23.33 -0.34
C PRO A 240 -1.72 21.90 -0.92
N HIS A 241 -1.24 21.69 -2.15
CA HIS A 241 -1.59 20.51 -2.95
C HIS A 241 -0.35 19.81 -3.51
N ILE A 242 0.06 18.72 -2.88
CA ILE A 242 1.02 17.80 -3.49
C ILE A 242 0.25 16.85 -4.43
N THR A 243 0.02 17.26 -5.68
CA THR A 243 -0.46 16.35 -6.73
C THR A 243 0.57 15.24 -6.96
N GLY A 244 0.15 13.97 -6.89
CA GLY A 244 0.99 12.81 -7.22
C GLY A 244 1.65 12.08 -6.05
N VAL A 245 1.36 12.42 -4.80
CA VAL A 245 1.62 11.54 -3.63
C VAL A 245 0.32 10.80 -3.31
N GLN A 246 0.39 9.47 -3.10
CA GLN A 246 -0.73 8.68 -2.58
C GLN A 246 -0.51 8.47 -1.08
N ALA A 247 -1.54 8.71 -0.27
CA ALA A 247 -1.52 8.37 1.14
C ALA A 247 -1.36 6.86 1.31
N ASP A 248 -0.45 6.48 2.20
CA ASP A 248 -0.50 5.16 2.81
C ASP A 248 -1.67 5.18 3.79
N ILE A 249 -2.86 4.98 3.23
CA ILE A 249 -4.16 5.12 3.90
C ILE A 249 -4.25 4.15 5.09
N VAL A 250 -3.66 2.97 4.96
CA VAL A 250 -3.54 1.98 6.04
C VAL A 250 -2.61 2.50 7.13
N LYS A 251 -1.42 3.02 6.77
CA LYS A 251 -0.50 3.61 7.75
C LYS A 251 -1.05 4.88 8.41
N LEU A 252 -1.84 5.69 7.71
CA LEU A 252 -2.51 6.86 8.29
C LEU A 252 -3.61 6.44 9.27
N ALA A 253 -4.42 5.43 8.93
CA ALA A 253 -5.39 4.87 9.85
C ALA A 253 -4.71 4.26 11.09
N GLU A 254 -3.63 3.49 10.90
CA GLU A 254 -2.80 2.97 12.00
C GLU A 254 -2.20 4.12 12.83
N LEU A 255 -1.73 5.20 12.21
CA LEU A 255 -1.25 6.38 12.91
C LEU A 255 -2.36 7.05 13.74
N HIS A 256 -3.59 7.15 13.23
CA HIS A 256 -4.73 7.66 13.99
C HIS A 256 -5.12 6.74 15.16
N GLU A 257 -5.00 5.43 14.99
CA GLU A 257 -5.38 4.43 16.00
C GLU A 257 -4.34 4.25 17.11
N HIS A 258 -3.05 4.40 16.80
CA HIS A 258 -1.94 4.09 17.71
C HIS A 258 -1.27 5.33 18.33
N ARG A 259 -1.63 6.55 17.89
CA ARG A 259 -1.15 7.80 18.52
C ARG A 259 -2.06 8.18 19.68
N GLU A 260 -1.45 8.49 20.82
CA GLU A 260 -2.17 9.06 21.95
C GLU A 260 -2.86 10.36 21.56
N LEU A 261 -4.06 10.55 22.13
CA LEU A 261 -4.83 11.77 21.97
C LEU A 261 -4.14 12.89 22.74
N ASN A 262 -3.81 13.98 22.07
CA ASN A 262 -3.22 15.14 22.73
C ASN A 262 -4.20 15.70 23.77
N ASN A 263 -3.68 15.99 24.97
CA ASN A 263 -4.44 16.71 25.99
C ASN A 263 -4.65 18.16 25.56
N TRP A 264 -5.72 18.78 26.08
CA TRP A 264 -5.95 20.21 25.90
C TRP A 264 -4.73 21.00 26.42
N PRO A 265 -4.15 21.93 25.63
CA PRO A 265 -2.93 22.64 26.03
C PRO A 265 -3.07 23.42 27.35
N GLU A 266 -4.29 23.91 27.63
CA GLU A 266 -4.64 24.66 28.83
C GLU A 266 -6.06 24.30 29.29
N GLU A 267 -6.30 24.25 30.60
CA GLU A 267 -7.64 24.17 31.16
C GLU A 267 -8.33 25.55 31.08
N SER A 268 -9.51 25.63 30.46
CA SER A 268 -10.27 26.87 30.44
C SER A 268 -10.74 27.23 31.85
N THR A 269 -10.67 28.51 32.21
CA THR A 269 -11.22 29.03 33.47
C THR A 269 -12.75 29.14 33.44
N ASP A 270 -13.37 28.99 32.27
CA ASP A 270 -14.82 28.98 32.09
C ASP A 270 -15.38 27.54 32.15
N GLU A 271 -16.20 27.26 33.17
CA GLU A 271 -16.86 25.97 33.38
C GLU A 271 -17.74 25.57 32.18
N GLN A 272 -18.35 26.55 31.50
CA GLN A 272 -19.18 26.31 30.32
C GLN A 272 -18.33 25.83 29.15
N GLU A 273 -17.20 26.48 28.92
CA GLU A 273 -16.25 26.08 27.89
C GLU A 273 -15.66 24.69 28.17
N GLN A 274 -15.31 24.39 29.43
CA GLN A 274 -14.86 23.04 29.81
C GLN A 274 -15.89 21.96 29.48
N LYS A 275 -17.18 22.22 29.74
CA LYS A 275 -18.27 21.30 29.38
C LYS A 275 -18.38 21.12 27.86
N LYS A 276 -18.26 22.20 27.07
CA LYS A 276 -18.26 22.11 25.60
C LYS A 276 -17.04 21.35 25.06
N ARG A 277 -15.84 21.56 25.63
CA ARG A 277 -14.62 20.80 25.30
C ARG A 277 -14.77 19.31 25.59
N ARG A 278 -15.46 18.92 26.67
CA ARG A 278 -15.78 17.50 26.95
C ARG A 278 -16.67 16.86 25.88
N VAL A 279 -17.61 17.62 25.31
CA VAL A 279 -18.43 17.16 24.17
C VAL A 279 -17.55 16.90 22.94
N ILE A 280 -16.61 17.79 22.63
CA ILE A 280 -15.61 17.61 21.55
C ILE A 280 -14.74 16.37 21.84
N GLN A 281 -14.24 16.22 23.06
CA GLN A 281 -13.41 15.08 23.48
C GLN A 281 -14.11 13.73 23.24
N ARG A 282 -15.40 13.64 23.57
CA ARG A 282 -16.21 12.44 23.33
C ARG A 282 -16.30 12.09 21.85
N CYS A 283 -16.39 13.10 20.99
CA CYS A 283 -16.45 12.91 19.54
C CYS A 283 -15.11 12.45 18.94
N LEU A 284 -13.99 12.59 19.65
CA LEU A 284 -12.65 12.12 19.23
C LEU A 284 -12.39 10.64 19.57
N SER A 285 -13.39 9.92 20.10
CA SER A 285 -13.30 8.48 20.37
C SER A 285 -13.12 7.68 19.08
N LEU A 286 -12.15 6.76 19.09
CA LEU A 286 -11.89 5.86 17.97
C LEU A 286 -13.04 4.86 17.76
N ASN A 287 -13.73 4.47 18.84
CA ASN A 287 -14.92 3.62 18.74
C ASN A 287 -16.15 4.47 18.36
N PRO A 288 -16.78 4.23 17.18
CA PRO A 288 -17.93 5.00 16.72
C PRO A 288 -19.12 4.99 17.67
N LYS A 289 -19.28 3.93 18.48
CA LYS A 289 -20.43 3.78 19.39
C LYS A 289 -20.37 4.71 20.60
N ASP A 290 -19.19 5.23 20.93
CA ASP A 290 -19.00 6.13 22.08
C ASP A 290 -19.26 7.60 21.71
N ARG A 291 -19.25 7.91 20.40
CA ARG A 291 -19.54 9.24 19.86
C ARG A 291 -21.04 9.55 19.89
N TYR A 292 -21.37 10.82 19.69
CA TYR A 292 -22.72 11.20 19.33
C TYR A 292 -23.06 10.64 17.95
N LYS A 293 -24.33 10.29 17.75
CA LYS A 293 -24.78 9.66 16.50
C LYS A 293 -24.63 10.59 15.30
N ASP A 294 -24.89 11.88 15.51
CA ASP A 294 -24.81 12.92 14.52
C ASP A 294 -24.59 14.30 15.17
N VAL A 295 -24.26 15.33 14.37
CA VAL A 295 -23.99 16.69 14.86
C VAL A 295 -25.20 17.38 15.52
N THR A 296 -26.43 16.93 15.24
CA THR A 296 -27.64 17.48 15.90
C THR A 296 -27.64 17.19 17.39
N GLU A 297 -27.18 16.00 17.79
CA GLU A 297 -27.03 15.63 19.21
C GLU A 297 -25.94 16.46 19.91
N ILE A 298 -24.86 16.82 19.19
CA ILE A 298 -23.80 17.71 19.69
C ILE A 298 -24.39 19.09 20.00
N ILE A 299 -25.15 19.68 19.06
CA ILE A 299 -25.83 20.97 19.27
C ILE A 299 -26.79 20.90 20.45
N HIS A 300 -27.53 19.80 20.59
CA HIS A 300 -28.43 19.61 21.72
C HIS A 300 -27.66 19.59 23.04
N ALA A 301 -26.55 18.86 23.12
CA ALA A 301 -25.69 18.82 24.31
C ALA A 301 -25.15 20.21 24.67
N TRP A 302 -24.72 21.01 23.68
CA TRP A 302 -24.27 22.39 23.91
C TRP A 302 -25.38 23.33 24.39
N LYS A 303 -26.60 23.20 23.84
CA LYS A 303 -27.76 23.96 24.33
C LYS A 303 -28.11 23.62 25.77
N THR A 304 -28.01 22.36 26.17
CA THR A 304 -28.21 21.95 27.57
C THR A 304 -27.18 22.62 28.49
N ILE A 305 -25.90 22.61 28.09
CA ILE A 305 -24.82 23.28 28.84
C ILE A 305 -25.08 24.79 29.00
N GLU A 306 -25.53 25.46 27.93
CA GLU A 306 -25.87 26.89 27.94
C GLU A 306 -27.08 27.20 28.83
N ASN A 307 -28.13 26.37 28.76
CA ASN A 307 -29.32 26.54 29.60
C ASN A 307 -28.99 26.33 31.09
N ASP A 308 -28.22 25.29 31.41
CA ASP A 308 -27.77 25.02 32.78
C ASP A 308 -26.97 26.21 33.34
N ALA A 309 -26.04 26.75 32.55
CA ALA A 309 -25.23 27.92 32.93
C ALA A 309 -26.08 29.19 33.13
N ARG A 310 -27.09 29.41 32.27
CA ARG A 310 -28.03 30.53 32.43
C ARG A 310 -28.84 30.39 33.73
N GLU A 311 -29.30 29.19 34.06
CA GLU A 311 -30.02 28.94 35.31
C GLU A 311 -29.14 29.15 36.56
N THR A 312 -27.87 28.73 36.55
CA THR A 312 -26.94 29.02 37.65
C THR A 312 -26.65 30.51 37.76
N HIS A 313 -26.48 31.21 36.63
CA HIS A 313 -26.25 32.66 36.63
C HIS A 313 -27.47 33.44 37.11
N GLU A 314 -28.69 33.06 36.71
CA GLU A 314 -29.93 33.66 37.22
C GLU A 314 -30.13 33.40 38.72
N LYS A 315 -29.85 32.19 39.21
CA LYS A 315 -29.86 31.87 40.65
C LYS A 315 -28.82 32.69 41.43
N ALA A 316 -27.61 32.87 40.88
CA ALA A 316 -26.55 33.68 41.48
C ALA A 316 -26.85 35.18 41.44
N LYS A 317 -27.50 35.67 40.37
CA LYS A 317 -27.95 37.06 40.22
C LYS A 317 -29.12 37.37 41.14
N LEU A 318 -30.03 36.42 41.37
CA LEU A 318 -31.08 36.50 42.39
C LEU A 318 -30.47 36.55 43.80
N HIS A 319 -29.46 35.72 44.09
CA HIS A 319 -28.70 35.75 45.35
C HIS A 319 -27.94 37.09 45.54
N LYS A 320 -27.26 37.60 44.51
CA LYS A 320 -26.59 38.91 44.53
C LYS A 320 -27.58 40.07 44.65
N LYS A 321 -28.76 39.99 44.05
CA LYS A 321 -29.81 41.01 44.17
C LYS A 321 -30.36 41.04 45.60
N ILE A 322 -30.56 39.87 46.24
CA ILE A 322 -30.92 39.74 47.66
C ILE A 322 -29.84 40.34 48.58
N ILE A 323 -28.56 40.17 48.24
CA ILE A 323 -27.41 40.75 48.98
C ILE A 323 -27.25 42.27 48.71
N LEU A 324 -27.45 42.75 47.47
CA LEU A 324 -27.37 44.17 47.13
C LEU A 324 -28.55 44.99 47.67
N THR A 325 -29.76 44.43 47.80
CA THR A 325 -30.85 45.09 48.54
C THR A 325 -30.56 45.25 50.03
N LYS A 326 -29.58 44.52 50.59
CA LYS A 326 -29.09 44.73 51.98
C LYS A 326 -27.96 45.77 52.09
N ILE A 327 -27.30 46.16 50.98
CA ILE A 327 -26.13 47.06 50.97
C ILE A 327 -26.45 48.42 50.32
N GLY A 328 -27.43 48.49 49.41
CA GLY A 328 -27.85 49.71 48.71
C GLY A 328 -28.62 50.75 49.54
N MET A 329 -28.54 50.69 50.87
CA MET A 329 -29.10 51.71 51.76
C MET A 329 -28.07 52.78 52.15
N PHE A 330 -26.80 52.65 51.74
CA PHE A 330 -25.76 53.66 51.99
C PHE A 330 -24.93 53.93 50.72
N THR A 331 -24.69 55.20 50.44
CA THR A 331 -23.75 55.78 49.44
C THR A 331 -24.29 56.13 48.05
N ALA A 332 -25.47 56.75 47.98
CA ALA A 332 -25.83 57.63 46.85
C ALA A 332 -25.62 59.11 47.25
N LEU A 333 -24.36 59.56 47.32
CA LEU A 333 -24.00 60.98 47.51
C LEU A 333 -22.48 61.18 47.27
N ALA A 334 -22.04 61.33 46.02
CA ALA A 334 -20.86 62.13 45.64
C ALA A 334 -20.67 62.21 44.09
N PHE A 335 -21.06 63.35 43.51
CA PHE A 335 -20.37 64.16 42.49
C PHE A 335 -19.66 63.44 41.31
N ALA A 336 -19.95 63.62 40.01
CA ALA A 336 -20.40 64.77 39.21
C ALA A 336 -19.50 66.02 39.29
N ALA A 337 -18.38 66.07 38.53
CA ALA A 337 -17.77 67.29 37.99
C ALA A 337 -16.59 67.02 37.01
N ALA A 338 -16.52 67.83 35.94
CA ALA A 338 -15.38 68.10 35.03
C ALA A 338 -15.04 67.04 33.96
N GLY A 339 -14.89 67.38 32.68
CA GLY A 339 -14.92 68.68 32.02
C GLY A 339 -14.60 68.51 30.53
N GLY A 340 -15.47 69.04 29.67
CA GLY A 340 -15.14 69.34 28.29
C GLY A 340 -14.51 70.72 28.20
N ILE A 341 -13.32 70.82 27.59
CA ILE A 341 -12.70 71.99 26.94
C ILE A 341 -11.47 71.41 26.20
N ALA A 342 -11.63 70.96 24.95
CA ALA A 342 -10.50 70.56 24.08
C ALA A 342 -10.88 70.48 22.59
N CYS A 343 -11.84 71.27 22.11
CA CYS A 343 -12.31 71.18 20.71
C CYS A 343 -12.52 72.51 19.99
N LEU A 344 -11.90 73.61 20.43
CA LEU A 344 -12.17 74.94 19.85
C LEU A 344 -10.94 75.80 19.47
N ILE A 345 -9.73 75.25 19.28
CA ILE A 345 -8.53 76.09 19.00
C ILE A 345 -7.69 75.64 17.77
N LEU A 346 -8.21 74.82 16.85
CA LEU A 346 -7.42 74.41 15.66
C LEU A 346 -8.17 74.52 14.32
N LYS A 347 -8.93 75.61 14.13
CA LYS A 347 -9.60 75.88 12.85
C LYS A 347 -9.21 77.20 12.16
N ASP A 348 -8.46 78.08 12.82
CA ASP A 348 -8.20 79.45 12.33
C ASP A 348 -6.76 79.73 11.87
N LYS A 349 -6.00 78.72 11.45
CA LYS A 349 -4.61 78.91 10.96
C LYS A 349 -4.28 78.29 9.60
N LEU A 350 -5.26 78.18 8.70
CA LEU A 350 -5.05 77.56 7.39
C LEU A 350 -5.74 78.27 6.21
N ASN A 351 -5.83 79.61 6.23
CA ASN A 351 -6.52 80.34 5.14
C ASN A 351 -5.85 81.64 4.66
N ALA A 352 -4.54 81.82 4.88
CA ALA A 352 -3.85 83.06 4.50
C ALA A 352 -2.54 82.85 3.72
N GLU A 353 -2.50 81.92 2.76
CA GLU A 353 -1.37 81.82 1.82
C GLU A 353 -1.77 81.22 0.46
N LYS A 354 -2.91 81.64 -0.09
CA LYS A 354 -3.47 81.05 -1.33
C LYS A 354 -3.88 82.06 -2.39
N SER A 355 -3.08 83.11 -2.60
CA SER A 355 -3.26 84.00 -3.75
C SER A 355 -1.96 84.76 -4.10
N ARG A 356 -1.04 84.10 -4.82
CA ARG A 356 -0.01 84.78 -5.65
C ARG A 356 0.84 83.88 -6.58
N ARG A 357 0.38 82.70 -7.00
CA ARG A 357 1.09 81.86 -8.01
C ARG A 357 0.15 81.00 -8.86
N THR A 358 -0.83 81.62 -9.49
CA THR A 358 -1.72 80.95 -10.46
C THR A 358 -1.87 81.88 -11.64
N ASN A 359 -0.95 81.78 -12.60
CA ASN A 359 -1.16 82.15 -14.00
C ASN A 359 0.03 81.82 -14.94
N ASP A 360 1.03 81.03 -14.52
CA ASP A 360 2.13 80.58 -15.41
C ASP A 360 2.40 79.05 -15.35
N ILE A 361 1.54 78.28 -14.66
CA ILE A 361 1.70 76.83 -14.48
C ILE A 361 0.82 76.01 -15.46
N GLU A 362 -0.31 76.55 -15.92
CA GLU A 362 -1.25 75.79 -16.77
C GLU A 362 -0.76 75.59 -18.21
N ALA A 363 0.12 76.44 -18.74
CA ALA A 363 0.60 76.33 -20.13
C ALA A 363 1.78 75.35 -20.32
N ARG A 364 2.48 74.94 -19.25
CA ARG A 364 3.60 73.99 -19.32
C ARG A 364 3.23 72.57 -18.85
N GLU A 365 2.10 72.39 -18.16
CA GLU A 365 1.63 71.07 -17.72
C GLU A 365 1.07 70.22 -18.87
N GLN A 366 0.46 70.82 -19.91
CA GLN A 366 -0.11 70.05 -21.03
C GLN A 366 0.97 69.36 -21.88
N THR A 367 2.03 70.06 -22.27
CA THR A 367 3.10 69.48 -23.12
C THR A 367 3.97 68.45 -22.40
N ILE A 368 4.17 68.61 -21.08
CA ILE A 368 4.89 67.63 -20.24
C ILE A 368 4.05 66.37 -20.02
N THR A 369 2.72 66.50 -20.00
CA THR A 369 1.81 65.35 -19.82
C THR A 369 1.77 64.49 -21.09
N GLU A 370 1.74 65.08 -22.28
CA GLU A 370 1.77 64.33 -23.54
C GLU A 370 3.09 63.55 -23.74
N LEU A 371 4.25 64.19 -23.54
CA LEU A 371 5.56 63.53 -23.68
C LEU A 371 5.81 62.46 -22.60
N LYS A 372 5.27 62.63 -21.38
CA LYS A 372 5.29 61.58 -20.34
C LYS A 372 4.41 60.39 -20.73
N THR A 373 3.29 60.63 -21.40
CA THR A 373 2.37 59.57 -21.83
C THR A 373 3.00 58.73 -22.94
N GLU A 374 3.66 59.33 -23.93
CA GLU A 374 4.42 58.61 -24.96
C GLU A 374 5.61 57.81 -24.41
N ARG A 375 6.42 58.42 -23.53
CA ARG A 375 7.54 57.73 -22.87
C ARG A 375 7.07 56.57 -21.99
N ASN A 376 5.96 56.74 -21.27
CA ASN A 376 5.37 55.69 -20.46
C ASN A 376 4.82 54.57 -21.34
N ASN A 377 4.15 54.88 -22.46
CA ASN A 377 3.65 53.87 -23.39
C ASN A 377 4.80 53.05 -24.03
N ALA A 378 5.91 53.69 -24.39
CA ALA A 378 7.09 53.00 -24.93
C ALA A 378 7.82 52.14 -23.88
N LYS A 379 7.93 52.60 -22.63
CA LYS A 379 8.46 51.80 -21.51
C LYS A 379 7.54 50.63 -21.14
N THR A 380 6.23 50.86 -21.13
CA THR A 380 5.23 49.82 -20.91
C THR A 380 5.34 48.75 -21.99
N ALA A 381 5.46 49.13 -23.27
CA ALA A 381 5.66 48.20 -24.38
C ALA A 381 6.94 47.35 -24.24
N GLN A 382 8.07 47.95 -23.86
CA GLN A 382 9.34 47.26 -23.64
C GLN A 382 9.30 46.33 -22.40
N ILE A 383 8.63 46.75 -21.32
CA ILE A 383 8.42 45.95 -20.12
C ILE A 383 7.45 44.80 -20.41
N THR A 384 6.38 45.00 -21.20
CA THR A 384 5.51 43.90 -21.66
C THR A 384 6.22 42.93 -22.57
N ALA A 385 7.15 43.37 -23.42
CA ALA A 385 7.93 42.47 -24.28
C ALA A 385 8.92 41.62 -23.46
N LYS A 386 9.66 42.24 -22.52
CA LYS A 386 10.51 41.49 -21.58
C LYS A 386 9.70 40.59 -20.64
N ALA A 387 8.57 41.06 -20.13
CA ALA A 387 7.66 40.27 -19.30
C ALA A 387 7.03 39.12 -20.08
N ALA A 388 6.72 39.29 -21.37
CA ALA A 388 6.24 38.22 -22.24
C ALA A 388 7.33 37.17 -22.51
N GLN A 389 8.59 37.59 -22.68
CA GLN A 389 9.73 36.68 -22.82
C GLN A 389 10.00 35.91 -21.52
N THR A 390 10.08 36.59 -20.37
CA THR A 390 10.23 35.94 -19.05
C THR A 390 9.02 35.09 -18.69
N LYS A 391 7.81 35.47 -19.12
CA LYS A 391 6.58 34.66 -18.97
C LYS A 391 6.60 33.44 -19.87
N ALA A 392 7.18 33.51 -21.07
CA ALA A 392 7.37 32.35 -21.95
C ALA A 392 8.43 31.39 -21.39
N GLU A 393 9.57 31.89 -20.91
CA GLU A 393 10.63 31.10 -20.26
C GLU A 393 10.13 30.45 -18.96
N ASN A 394 9.40 31.19 -18.12
CA ASN A 394 8.76 30.65 -16.92
C ASN A 394 7.61 29.68 -17.25
N HIS A 395 6.89 29.90 -18.34
CA HIS A 395 5.84 28.98 -18.79
C HIS A 395 6.44 27.67 -19.32
N GLU A 396 7.55 27.72 -20.04
CA GLU A 396 8.29 26.54 -20.48
C GLU A 396 8.89 25.78 -19.30
N ALA A 397 9.47 26.48 -18.32
CA ALA A 397 9.96 25.88 -17.07
C ALA A 397 8.82 25.25 -16.24
N ASN A 398 7.65 25.89 -16.19
CA ASN A 398 6.47 25.37 -15.52
C ASN A 398 5.89 24.15 -16.26
N LEU A 399 5.84 24.16 -17.60
CA LEU A 399 5.44 22.99 -18.40
C LEU A 399 6.39 21.80 -18.17
N ARG A 400 7.71 22.05 -18.14
CA ARG A 400 8.71 21.03 -17.79
C ARG A 400 8.49 20.50 -16.37
N GLY A 401 8.19 21.37 -15.40
CA GLY A 401 7.84 21.00 -14.03
C GLY A 401 6.59 20.12 -13.96
N GLN A 402 5.52 20.49 -14.67
CA GLN A 402 4.26 19.74 -14.75
C GLN A 402 4.44 18.38 -15.42
N LEU A 403 5.21 18.30 -16.51
CA LEU A 403 5.53 17.05 -17.19
C LEU A 403 6.42 16.14 -16.33
N MET A 404 7.37 16.69 -15.58
CA MET A 404 8.15 15.91 -14.61
C MET A 404 7.29 15.40 -13.46
N ALA A 405 6.36 16.21 -12.95
CA ALA A 405 5.41 15.80 -11.92
C ALA A 405 4.49 14.67 -12.43
N LEU A 406 4.06 14.72 -13.70
CA LEU A 406 3.29 13.66 -14.36
C LEU A 406 4.12 12.36 -14.47
N GLY A 407 5.40 12.47 -14.85
CA GLY A 407 6.35 11.36 -14.86
C GLY A 407 6.53 10.72 -13.47
N VAL A 408 6.76 11.52 -12.43
CA VAL A 408 6.88 11.05 -11.04
C VAL A 408 5.57 10.45 -10.51
N THR A 409 4.42 10.93 -11.00
CA THR A 409 3.09 10.40 -10.64
C THR A 409 2.84 9.03 -11.26
N ASN A 410 3.10 8.88 -12.57
CA ASN A 410 3.03 7.58 -13.23
C ASN A 410 4.04 6.57 -12.66
N ASP A 411 5.22 7.05 -12.23
CA ASP A 411 6.23 6.23 -11.55
C ASP A 411 5.69 5.58 -10.27
N ARG A 412 4.85 6.32 -9.53
CA ARG A 412 4.25 5.87 -8.27
C ARG A 412 3.01 5.00 -8.48
N ILE A 413 2.18 5.30 -9.48
CA ILE A 413 1.04 4.46 -9.90
C ILE A 413 1.55 3.08 -10.31
N LEU A 414 2.63 3.04 -11.09
CA LEU A 414 3.21 1.80 -11.50
C LEU A 414 3.92 1.08 -10.35
N ALA A 415 4.63 1.78 -9.47
CA ALA A 415 5.19 1.18 -8.24
C ALA A 415 4.09 0.52 -7.37
N TRP A 416 2.88 1.07 -7.35
CA TRP A 416 1.70 0.50 -6.68
C TRP A 416 1.16 -0.75 -7.38
N ILE A 417 0.99 -0.72 -8.72
CA ILE A 417 0.64 -1.91 -9.53
C ILE A 417 1.70 -3.02 -9.35
N MET A 418 2.97 -2.62 -9.22
CA MET A 418 4.15 -3.49 -9.13
C MET A 418 4.43 -4.08 -7.75
N ARG A 419 3.73 -3.66 -6.69
CA ARG A 419 3.80 -4.30 -5.35
C ARG A 419 3.27 -5.74 -5.34
N SER A 420 2.94 -6.29 -6.52
CA SER A 420 2.51 -7.67 -6.75
C SER A 420 3.60 -8.75 -6.75
N ARG A 421 4.88 -8.39 -6.69
CA ARG A 421 5.95 -9.41 -6.68
C ARG A 421 6.39 -9.74 -5.25
N ASN A 422 5.66 -10.65 -4.63
CA ASN A 422 6.26 -11.65 -3.77
C ASN A 422 5.46 -12.95 -3.90
N THR A 423 6.02 -13.94 -4.60
CA THR A 423 5.47 -15.30 -4.72
C THR A 423 5.58 -16.11 -3.41
N ASP A 424 5.58 -15.46 -2.25
CA ASP A 424 5.51 -16.07 -0.92
C ASP A 424 4.27 -15.58 -0.11
N LEU A 425 3.18 -15.26 -0.85
CA LEU A 425 1.76 -14.92 -0.51
C LEU A 425 1.46 -13.54 0.14
N PRO A 426 0.30 -12.91 -0.16
CA PRO A 426 -0.86 -13.43 -0.91
C PRO A 426 -0.91 -13.09 -2.40
N GLU A 427 -1.58 -13.99 -3.12
CA GLU A 427 -1.94 -13.94 -4.53
C GLU A 427 -2.66 -12.63 -4.88
N LEU A 428 -2.20 -11.97 -5.94
CA LEU A 428 -2.94 -10.88 -6.57
C LEU A 428 -3.77 -11.42 -7.72
N LYS A 429 -5.06 -11.10 -7.63
CA LYS A 429 -6.04 -11.28 -8.70
C LYS A 429 -5.53 -10.61 -9.97
N THR A 430 -5.81 -11.28 -11.08
CA THR A 430 -5.65 -10.87 -12.47
C THR A 430 -5.71 -9.36 -12.71
N ILE A 431 -4.73 -8.87 -13.47
CA ILE A 431 -4.61 -7.52 -14.02
C ILE A 431 -5.93 -7.12 -14.70
N THR A 432 -6.44 -5.92 -14.40
CA THR A 432 -7.62 -5.33 -15.05
C THR A 432 -7.26 -4.81 -16.44
N THR A 433 -8.29 -4.64 -17.28
CA THR A 433 -8.27 -4.03 -18.63
C THR A 433 -7.60 -2.64 -18.72
N ASP A 434 -7.27 -2.01 -17.60
CA ASP A 434 -6.77 -0.63 -17.54
C ASP A 434 -5.26 -0.51 -17.82
N ALA A 435 -4.49 -1.59 -17.60
CA ALA A 435 -3.04 -1.60 -17.81
C ALA A 435 -2.64 -1.59 -19.29
N GLU A 436 -3.47 -2.19 -20.15
CA GLU A 436 -3.24 -2.27 -21.60
C GLU A 436 -3.43 -0.89 -22.27
N VAL A 437 -4.41 -0.10 -21.79
CA VAL A 437 -4.66 1.26 -22.29
C VAL A 437 -3.48 2.18 -21.95
N LEU A 438 -2.95 2.09 -20.72
CA LEU A 438 -1.77 2.82 -20.28
C LEU A 438 -0.51 2.46 -21.09
N GLU A 439 -0.31 1.18 -21.41
CA GLU A 439 0.81 0.72 -22.25
C GLU A 439 0.78 1.39 -23.63
N VAL A 440 -0.41 1.47 -24.24
CA VAL A 440 -0.61 2.08 -25.57
C VAL A 440 -0.37 3.60 -25.52
N GLU A 441 -0.95 4.31 -24.55
CA GLU A 441 -0.80 5.76 -24.46
C GLU A 441 0.65 6.20 -24.21
N LEU A 442 1.36 5.51 -23.31
CA LEU A 442 2.76 5.79 -23.00
C LEU A 442 3.69 5.42 -24.16
N SER A 443 3.40 4.34 -24.88
CA SER A 443 4.18 3.95 -26.07
C SER A 443 4.02 4.96 -27.19
N ASN A 444 2.78 5.41 -27.46
CA ASN A 444 2.50 6.46 -28.44
C ASN A 444 3.23 7.77 -28.09
N PHE A 445 3.32 8.11 -26.81
CA PHE A 445 4.07 9.29 -26.38
C PHE A 445 5.57 9.18 -26.68
N LEU A 446 6.20 8.02 -26.43
CA LEU A 446 7.62 7.82 -26.74
C LEU A 446 7.91 7.95 -28.24
N GLU A 447 7.03 7.43 -29.09
CA GLU A 447 7.15 7.54 -30.55
C GLU A 447 6.99 8.99 -31.03
N GLN A 448 6.00 9.71 -30.50
CA GLN A 448 5.72 11.09 -30.91
C GLN A 448 6.77 12.10 -30.44
N THR A 449 7.57 11.77 -29.43
CA THR A 449 8.59 12.66 -28.85
C THR A 449 10.02 12.25 -29.19
N GLU A 450 10.19 11.31 -30.13
CA GLU A 450 11.49 10.83 -30.58
C GLU A 450 12.27 11.92 -31.31
N GLY A 451 13.55 12.09 -30.97
CA GLY A 451 14.43 13.10 -31.59
C GLY A 451 14.34 14.51 -31.00
N GLU A 452 13.42 14.77 -30.07
CA GLU A 452 13.30 16.07 -29.40
C GLU A 452 14.07 16.10 -28.07
N ASP A 453 15.09 16.97 -27.99
CA ASP A 453 15.98 17.07 -26.82
C ASP A 453 15.28 17.56 -25.55
N GLN A 454 14.26 18.40 -25.71
CA GLN A 454 13.47 18.95 -24.60
C GLN A 454 12.70 17.88 -23.79
N PHE A 455 12.48 16.69 -24.36
CA PHE A 455 11.73 15.61 -23.72
C PHE A 455 12.59 14.45 -23.20
N GLN A 456 13.92 14.54 -23.26
CA GLN A 456 14.82 13.43 -22.88
C GLN A 456 14.58 12.90 -21.47
N GLN A 457 14.45 13.78 -20.48
CA GLN A 457 14.20 13.38 -19.09
C GLN A 457 12.84 12.70 -18.91
N LEU A 458 11.81 13.16 -19.63
CA LEU A 458 10.48 12.58 -19.59
C LEU A 458 10.45 11.22 -20.31
N ARG A 459 11.10 11.10 -21.47
CA ARG A 459 11.25 9.84 -22.19
C ARG A 459 11.98 8.79 -21.34
N ALA A 460 13.00 9.21 -20.59
CA ALA A 460 13.68 8.32 -19.65
C ALA A 460 12.73 7.74 -18.59
N ARG A 461 11.89 8.59 -17.98
CA ARG A 461 10.90 8.18 -16.96
C ARG A 461 9.78 7.32 -17.55
N ILE A 462 9.25 7.68 -18.71
CA ILE A 462 8.19 6.90 -19.39
C ILE A 462 8.72 5.54 -19.85
N ALA A 463 9.93 5.48 -20.40
CA ALA A 463 10.55 4.20 -20.75
C ALA A 463 10.80 3.33 -19.52
N MET A 464 11.16 3.92 -18.36
CA MET A 464 11.24 3.19 -17.09
C MET A 464 9.88 2.62 -16.66
N GLN A 465 8.81 3.39 -16.84
CA GLN A 465 7.45 2.93 -16.54
C GLN A 465 7.02 1.78 -17.45
N LEU A 466 7.17 1.93 -18.76
CA LEU A 466 6.85 0.83 -19.68
C LEU A 466 7.69 -0.41 -19.37
N ALA A 467 8.96 -0.24 -18.98
CA ALA A 467 9.80 -1.37 -18.57
C ALA A 467 9.24 -2.08 -17.33
N GLU A 468 8.88 -1.33 -16.29
CA GLU A 468 8.26 -1.90 -15.09
C GLU A 468 6.92 -2.57 -15.40
N LEU A 469 6.11 -2.03 -16.29
CA LEU A 469 4.87 -2.66 -16.74
C LEU A 469 5.15 -3.98 -17.48
N ALA A 470 6.13 -3.98 -18.38
CA ALA A 470 6.57 -5.19 -19.08
C ALA A 470 7.13 -6.24 -18.10
N ILE A 471 7.84 -5.83 -17.05
CA ILE A 471 8.26 -6.70 -15.94
C ILE A 471 7.02 -7.32 -15.28
N HIS A 472 5.97 -6.54 -14.99
CA HIS A 472 4.72 -7.05 -14.39
C HIS A 472 4.10 -8.16 -15.23
N GLN A 473 3.97 -7.90 -16.53
CA GLN A 473 3.34 -8.79 -17.51
C GLN A 473 4.26 -9.95 -17.95
N GLN A 474 5.42 -10.12 -17.33
CA GLN A 474 6.44 -11.12 -17.68
C GLN A 474 7.03 -11.02 -19.10
N LYS A 475 6.91 -9.84 -19.76
CA LYS A 475 7.52 -9.50 -21.04
C LYS A 475 9.00 -9.09 -20.86
N THR A 476 9.85 -10.02 -20.44
CA THR A 476 11.24 -9.75 -20.00
C THR A 476 12.15 -9.13 -21.07
N VAL A 477 12.02 -9.55 -22.34
CA VAL A 477 12.83 -9.00 -23.45
C VAL A 477 12.48 -7.52 -23.68
N THR A 478 11.18 -7.23 -23.77
CA THR A 478 10.65 -5.86 -23.92
C THR A 478 11.04 -4.97 -22.75
N ALA A 479 10.96 -5.49 -21.52
CA ALA A 479 11.42 -4.77 -20.33
C ALA A 479 12.90 -4.36 -20.45
N ASN A 480 13.78 -5.26 -20.89
CA ASN A 480 15.19 -4.94 -21.08
C ASN A 480 15.41 -3.87 -22.15
N GLU A 481 14.74 -3.98 -23.30
CA GLU A 481 14.84 -2.97 -24.38
C GLU A 481 14.42 -1.57 -23.89
N LEU A 482 13.33 -1.50 -23.11
CA LEU A 482 12.83 -0.27 -22.54
C LEU A 482 13.77 0.30 -21.46
N LEU A 483 14.41 -0.55 -20.65
CA LEU A 483 15.45 -0.11 -19.70
C LEU A 483 16.68 0.45 -20.42
N VAL A 484 17.10 -0.15 -21.54
CA VAL A 484 18.20 0.38 -22.36
C VAL A 484 17.83 1.77 -22.91
N LYS A 485 16.62 1.92 -23.46
CA LYS A 485 16.10 3.22 -23.93
C LYS A 485 16.03 4.25 -22.80
N SER A 486 15.54 3.84 -21.63
CA SER A 486 15.43 4.69 -20.43
C SER A 486 16.80 5.22 -19.99
N LEU A 487 17.82 4.35 -19.92
CA LEU A 487 19.17 4.75 -19.52
C LEU A 487 19.82 5.69 -20.52
N ALA A 488 19.65 5.42 -21.82
CA ALA A 488 20.20 6.26 -22.88
C ALA A 488 19.63 7.68 -22.82
N ALA A 489 18.30 7.78 -22.71
CA ALA A 489 17.60 9.06 -22.55
C ALA A 489 18.04 9.76 -21.25
N TRP A 490 18.15 9.03 -20.13
CA TRP A 490 18.55 9.61 -18.85
C TRP A 490 19.98 10.18 -18.89
N LYS A 491 20.96 9.43 -19.42
CA LYS A 491 22.35 9.89 -19.53
C LYS A 491 22.49 11.16 -20.37
N SER A 492 21.66 11.32 -21.40
CA SER A 492 21.68 12.52 -22.25
C SER A 492 21.26 13.80 -21.52
N THR A 493 20.55 13.69 -20.39
CA THR A 493 20.12 14.85 -19.60
C THR A 493 21.24 15.47 -18.77
N GLY A 494 22.30 14.71 -18.46
CA GLY A 494 23.35 15.14 -17.52
C GLY A 494 22.91 15.25 -16.05
N ILE A 495 21.69 14.83 -15.71
CA ILE A 495 21.13 14.93 -14.35
C ILE A 495 21.48 13.67 -13.54
N GLU A 496 21.99 13.86 -12.32
CA GLU A 496 22.26 12.78 -11.37
C GLU A 496 21.20 12.79 -10.24
N GLU A 497 20.24 11.87 -10.30
CA GLU A 497 19.18 11.73 -9.30
C GLU A 497 19.22 10.35 -8.66
N SER A 498 19.47 10.29 -7.34
CA SER A 498 19.62 9.03 -6.60
C SER A 498 18.37 8.14 -6.68
N GLY A 499 17.18 8.75 -6.66
CA GLY A 499 15.90 8.04 -6.76
C GLY A 499 15.70 7.32 -8.10
N PHE A 500 16.09 7.95 -9.21
CA PHE A 500 16.04 7.32 -10.53
C PHE A 500 17.03 6.14 -10.61
N ASN A 501 18.27 6.35 -10.18
CA ASN A 501 19.32 5.31 -10.22
C ASN A 501 18.92 4.08 -9.38
N TYR A 502 18.38 4.28 -8.17
CA TYR A 502 17.87 3.20 -7.34
C TYR A 502 16.77 2.40 -8.05
N ARG A 503 15.78 3.10 -8.60
CA ARG A 503 14.67 2.47 -9.32
C ARG A 503 15.14 1.71 -10.56
N PHE A 504 16.08 2.30 -11.31
CA PHE A 504 16.70 1.68 -12.47
C PHE A 504 17.42 0.38 -12.10
N ALA A 505 18.27 0.41 -11.07
CA ALA A 505 18.98 -0.77 -10.60
C ALA A 505 18.03 -1.88 -10.12
N ARG A 506 16.97 -1.51 -9.41
CA ARG A 506 15.91 -2.45 -9.00
C ARG A 506 15.19 -3.07 -10.20
N ALA A 507 14.80 -2.28 -11.21
CA ALA A 507 14.12 -2.80 -12.40
C ALA A 507 15.02 -3.75 -13.22
N ARG A 508 16.31 -3.42 -13.36
CA ARG A 508 17.32 -4.31 -13.96
C ARG A 508 17.46 -5.63 -13.20
N LEU A 509 17.57 -5.58 -11.88
CA LEU A 509 17.62 -6.79 -11.04
C LEU A 509 16.40 -7.69 -11.22
N ILE A 510 15.19 -7.11 -11.23
CA ILE A 510 13.97 -7.90 -11.41
C ILE A 510 13.94 -8.52 -12.82
N THR A 511 14.32 -7.77 -13.85
CA THR A 511 14.40 -8.27 -15.24
C THR A 511 15.40 -9.43 -15.34
N LEU A 512 16.55 -9.32 -14.67
CA LEU A 512 17.55 -10.39 -14.60
C LEU A 512 17.02 -11.64 -13.90
N ILE A 513 16.31 -11.49 -12.77
CA ILE A 513 15.65 -12.61 -12.07
C ILE A 513 14.63 -13.29 -12.99
N GLN A 514 13.80 -12.53 -13.70
CA GLN A 514 12.83 -13.11 -14.64
C GLN A 514 13.50 -13.89 -15.78
N SER A 515 14.59 -13.35 -16.33
CA SER A 515 15.36 -14.01 -17.38
C SER A 515 15.91 -15.35 -16.89
N LEU A 516 16.38 -15.40 -15.65
CA LEU A 516 16.82 -16.62 -14.98
C LEU A 516 15.67 -17.63 -14.78
N ASP A 517 14.54 -17.17 -14.26
CA ASP A 517 13.37 -18.02 -14.01
C ASP A 517 12.79 -18.59 -15.32
N GLN A 518 12.87 -17.82 -16.41
CA GLN A 518 12.51 -18.22 -17.77
C GLN A 518 13.56 -19.11 -18.47
N LYS A 519 14.73 -19.33 -17.83
CA LYS A 519 15.88 -20.08 -18.39
C LYS A 519 16.40 -19.52 -19.72
N ASN A 520 16.31 -18.21 -19.92
CA ASN A 520 16.82 -17.54 -21.11
C ASN A 520 18.29 -17.15 -20.90
N ASN A 521 19.21 -18.10 -21.13
CA ASN A 521 20.64 -17.89 -20.86
C ASN A 521 21.24 -16.73 -21.67
N ASN A 522 20.86 -16.61 -22.95
CA ASN A 522 21.38 -15.54 -23.83
C ASN A 522 21.02 -14.15 -23.31
N LEU A 523 19.76 -13.94 -22.89
CA LEU A 523 19.32 -12.67 -22.32
C LEU A 523 19.96 -12.42 -20.95
N THR A 524 20.10 -13.47 -20.15
CA THR A 524 20.72 -13.40 -18.82
C THR A 524 22.16 -12.91 -18.92
N ASP A 525 22.96 -13.50 -19.81
CA ASP A 525 24.35 -13.12 -20.03
C ASP A 525 24.47 -11.69 -20.56
N ALA A 526 23.56 -11.28 -21.45
CA ALA A 526 23.52 -9.92 -21.98
C ALA A 526 23.20 -8.85 -20.91
N ILE A 527 22.29 -9.16 -19.97
CA ILE A 527 21.83 -8.20 -18.96
C ILE A 527 22.72 -8.17 -17.72
N LEU A 528 23.45 -9.25 -17.44
CA LEU A 528 24.20 -9.42 -16.19
C LEU A 528 25.23 -8.31 -15.95
N GLN A 529 26.06 -8.00 -16.95
CA GLN A 529 27.10 -6.97 -16.80
C GLN A 529 26.52 -5.57 -16.64
N ASP A 530 25.46 -5.27 -17.38
CA ASP A 530 24.74 -4.01 -17.25
C ASP A 530 24.10 -3.85 -15.87
N THR A 531 23.55 -4.93 -15.32
CA THR A 531 22.94 -4.92 -13.98
C THR A 531 24.02 -4.69 -12.92
N ARG A 532 25.18 -5.34 -13.04
CA ARG A 532 26.35 -5.09 -12.17
C ARG A 532 26.83 -3.64 -12.25
N ALA A 533 26.81 -3.03 -13.43
CA ALA A 533 27.15 -1.62 -13.58
C ALA A 533 26.12 -0.74 -12.85
N ALA A 534 24.83 -0.94 -13.09
CA ALA A 534 23.75 -0.19 -12.45
C ALA A 534 23.78 -0.26 -10.92
N VAL A 535 24.11 -1.42 -10.34
CA VAL A 535 24.25 -1.59 -8.88
C VAL A 535 25.49 -0.85 -8.34
N ARG A 536 26.62 -0.90 -9.06
CA ARG A 536 27.86 -0.19 -8.66
C ARG A 536 27.72 1.32 -8.72
N ASP A 537 26.89 1.83 -9.63
CA ASP A 537 26.70 3.27 -9.85
C ASP A 537 25.74 3.92 -8.84
N LEU A 538 25.20 3.17 -7.86
CA LEU A 538 24.37 3.70 -6.78
C LEU A 538 25.20 4.52 -5.79
N LYS A 539 25.41 5.80 -6.12
CA LYS A 539 26.01 6.81 -5.23
C LYS A 539 24.90 7.63 -4.56
N ASN A 540 25.11 8.04 -3.30
CA ASN A 540 24.23 8.96 -2.56
C ASN A 540 22.78 8.47 -2.32
N ALA A 541 22.50 7.16 -2.41
CA ALA A 541 21.21 6.58 -2.04
C ALA A 541 21.17 6.18 -0.56
N ASP A 542 19.97 5.91 -0.03
CA ASP A 542 19.81 5.47 1.37
C ASP A 542 20.63 4.18 1.63
N PRO A 543 21.43 4.11 2.71
CA PRO A 543 22.23 2.92 3.01
C PRO A 543 21.40 1.62 3.08
N THR A 544 20.16 1.70 3.57
CA THR A 544 19.26 0.53 3.67
C THR A 544 18.83 0.05 2.29
N GLU A 545 18.53 0.98 1.39
CA GLU A 545 18.17 0.73 -0.02
C GLU A 545 19.33 0.07 -0.78
N ILE A 546 20.54 0.59 -0.61
CA ILE A 546 21.76 0.03 -1.20
C ILE A 546 22.02 -1.39 -0.68
N SER A 547 21.94 -1.61 0.64
CA SER A 547 22.11 -2.95 1.23
C SER A 547 21.09 -3.96 0.71
N ARG A 548 19.85 -3.55 0.46
CA ARG A 548 18.81 -4.43 -0.11
C ARG A 548 19.12 -4.81 -1.56
N ILE A 549 19.52 -3.85 -2.39
CA ILE A 549 19.93 -4.12 -3.78
C ILE A 549 21.17 -5.03 -3.82
N ASN A 550 22.16 -4.76 -2.97
CA ASN A 550 23.35 -5.59 -2.85
C ASN A 550 22.99 -7.02 -2.42
N ALA A 551 22.12 -7.19 -1.43
CA ALA A 551 21.66 -8.51 -1.00
C ALA A 551 21.00 -9.29 -2.15
N LEU A 552 20.12 -8.65 -2.91
CA LEU A 552 19.48 -9.26 -4.08
C LEU A 552 20.50 -9.61 -5.18
N MET A 553 21.47 -8.75 -5.44
CA MET A 553 22.54 -9.03 -6.41
C MET A 553 23.34 -10.27 -5.97
N GLN A 554 23.71 -10.38 -4.69
CA GLN A 554 24.40 -11.55 -4.15
C GLN A 554 23.57 -12.83 -4.34
N VAL A 555 22.26 -12.78 -4.11
CA VAL A 555 21.36 -13.93 -4.36
C VAL A 555 21.40 -14.37 -5.82
N ILE A 556 21.36 -13.41 -6.75
CA ILE A 556 21.40 -13.70 -8.20
C ILE A 556 22.72 -14.34 -8.60
N GLU A 557 23.85 -13.78 -8.14
CA GLU A 557 25.18 -14.34 -8.39
C GLU A 557 25.29 -15.78 -7.86
N GLY A 558 24.77 -16.01 -6.65
CA GLY A 558 24.70 -17.34 -6.07
C GLY A 558 23.88 -18.32 -6.92
N ARG A 559 22.71 -17.90 -7.43
CA ARG A 559 21.86 -18.74 -8.30
C ARG A 559 22.54 -19.09 -9.63
N LEU A 560 23.23 -18.13 -10.26
CA LEU A 560 23.93 -18.33 -11.53
C LEU A 560 24.99 -19.43 -11.44
N ILE A 561 25.72 -19.47 -10.32
CA ILE A 561 26.82 -20.43 -10.12
C ILE A 561 26.41 -21.65 -9.30
N GLN A 562 25.17 -21.75 -8.82
CA GLN A 562 24.73 -22.82 -7.91
C GLN A 562 25.02 -24.22 -8.46
N ASN A 563 24.83 -24.43 -9.76
CA ASN A 563 25.04 -25.74 -10.39
C ASN A 563 26.52 -26.02 -10.71
N SER A 564 27.33 -24.98 -10.97
CA SER A 564 28.74 -25.13 -11.34
C SER A 564 29.68 -25.08 -10.14
N ASN A 565 29.36 -24.27 -9.13
CA ASN A 565 30.11 -24.11 -7.90
C ASN A 565 29.16 -23.84 -6.69
N PRO A 566 28.56 -24.90 -6.11
CA PRO A 566 27.65 -24.77 -4.99
C PRO A 566 28.29 -24.16 -3.73
N ALA A 567 29.60 -24.34 -3.51
CA ALA A 567 30.31 -23.75 -2.38
C ALA A 567 30.33 -22.21 -2.46
N LYS A 568 30.73 -21.65 -3.61
CA LYS A 568 30.67 -20.20 -3.83
C LYS A 568 29.24 -19.66 -3.83
N ALA A 569 28.28 -20.43 -4.33
CA ALA A 569 26.87 -20.04 -4.28
C ALA A 569 26.38 -19.87 -2.83
N LEU A 570 26.81 -20.75 -1.93
CA LEU A 570 26.51 -20.64 -0.51
C LEU A 570 27.14 -19.39 0.11
N GLU A 571 28.40 -19.06 -0.22
CA GLU A 571 29.06 -17.83 0.24
C GLU A 571 28.28 -16.57 -0.18
N HIS A 572 27.83 -16.50 -1.44
CA HIS A 572 27.00 -15.41 -1.93
C HIS A 572 25.69 -15.26 -1.15
N LEU A 573 24.98 -16.37 -0.88
CA LEU A 573 23.74 -16.31 -0.09
C LEU A 573 24.01 -15.92 1.37
N GLN A 574 25.15 -16.33 1.96
CA GLN A 574 25.53 -15.92 3.30
C GLN A 574 25.82 -14.41 3.38
N LEU A 575 26.45 -13.84 2.35
CA LEU A 575 26.62 -12.38 2.23
C LEU A 575 25.26 -11.67 2.14
N ALA A 576 24.32 -12.19 1.34
CA ALA A 576 22.97 -11.64 1.25
C ALA A 576 22.23 -11.68 2.60
N ILE A 577 22.31 -12.80 3.33
CA ILE A 577 21.72 -12.95 4.66
C ILE A 577 22.36 -11.97 5.66
N LYS A 578 23.67 -11.72 5.56
CA LYS A 578 24.38 -10.76 6.41
C LYS A 578 23.84 -9.33 6.20
N GLU A 579 23.69 -8.90 4.94
CA GLU A 579 23.10 -7.60 4.59
C GLU A 579 21.67 -7.46 5.11
N LEU A 580 20.83 -8.48 4.86
CA LEU A 580 19.43 -8.48 5.31
C LEU A 580 19.30 -8.48 6.85
N ASN A 581 20.22 -9.13 7.56
CA ASN A 581 20.26 -9.08 9.02
C ASN A 581 20.64 -7.68 9.54
N ALA A 582 21.53 -6.96 8.87
CA ALA A 582 21.84 -5.58 9.22
C ALA A 582 20.60 -4.68 9.07
N ILE A 583 19.87 -4.84 7.95
CA ILE A 583 18.58 -4.15 7.74
C ILE A 583 17.56 -4.55 8.81
N GLY A 584 17.45 -5.85 9.12
CA GLY A 584 16.54 -6.36 10.14
C GLY A 584 16.83 -5.86 11.54
N LYS A 585 18.08 -5.46 11.86
CA LYS A 585 18.42 -4.78 13.11
C LYS A 585 17.96 -3.32 13.11
N ALA A 586 18.08 -2.63 11.99
CA ALA A 586 17.62 -1.25 11.84
C ALA A 586 16.08 -1.14 11.83
N ILE A 587 15.39 -2.16 11.28
CA ILE A 587 13.93 -2.19 11.15
C ILE A 587 13.38 -3.57 11.63
N PRO A 588 13.33 -3.82 12.96
CA PRO A 588 13.04 -5.15 13.53
C PRO A 588 11.68 -5.75 13.17
N ASP A 589 10.69 -4.90 12.94
CA ASP A 589 9.29 -5.27 12.66
C ASP A 589 8.96 -5.34 11.16
N ASN A 590 9.96 -5.27 10.27
CA ASN A 590 9.72 -5.35 8.83
C ASN A 590 9.42 -6.80 8.38
N VAL A 591 8.16 -7.05 8.04
CA VAL A 591 7.66 -8.36 7.58
C VAL A 591 8.39 -8.86 6.32
N THR A 592 8.67 -7.99 5.35
CA THR A 592 9.36 -8.38 4.10
C THR A 592 10.78 -8.86 4.37
N VAL A 593 11.54 -8.14 5.20
CA VAL A 593 12.92 -8.53 5.54
C VAL A 593 12.93 -9.88 6.28
N ARG A 594 11.98 -10.09 7.20
CA ARG A 594 11.83 -11.38 7.91
C ARG A 594 11.47 -12.52 6.96
N SER A 595 10.62 -12.26 5.96
CA SER A 595 10.27 -13.22 4.91
C SER A 595 11.48 -13.58 4.04
N ASP A 596 12.23 -12.57 3.58
CA ASP A 596 13.43 -12.75 2.76
C ASP A 596 14.50 -13.55 3.51
N LEU A 597 14.72 -13.22 4.80
CA LEU A 597 15.62 -13.99 5.67
C LEU A 597 15.17 -15.45 5.81
N ALA A 598 13.88 -15.72 6.03
CA ALA A 598 13.39 -17.10 6.07
C ALA A 598 13.67 -17.83 4.74
N HIS A 599 13.35 -17.21 3.62
CA HIS A 599 13.53 -17.77 2.29
C HIS A 599 15.00 -18.10 1.98
N TYR A 600 15.91 -17.14 2.17
CA TYR A 600 17.33 -17.35 1.84
C TYR A 600 18.06 -18.27 2.80
N ASN A 601 17.64 -18.34 4.07
CA ASN A 601 18.14 -19.37 4.99
C ASN A 601 17.72 -20.77 4.51
N LEU A 602 16.48 -20.96 4.04
CA LEU A 602 16.03 -22.24 3.47
C LEU A 602 16.79 -22.61 2.19
N GLN A 603 16.98 -21.65 1.27
CA GLN A 603 17.76 -21.87 0.06
C GLN A 603 19.21 -22.24 0.40
N SER A 604 19.84 -21.50 1.30
CA SER A 604 21.20 -21.79 1.81
C SER A 604 21.28 -23.17 2.44
N SER A 605 20.27 -23.59 3.21
CA SER A 605 20.26 -24.93 3.82
C SER A 605 20.24 -26.05 2.79
N THR A 606 19.54 -25.85 1.67
CA THR A 606 19.47 -26.83 0.58
C THR A 606 20.82 -26.97 -0.13
N ILE A 607 21.54 -25.85 -0.32
CA ILE A 607 22.89 -25.85 -0.89
C ILE A 607 23.89 -26.44 0.12
N ALA A 608 23.79 -26.10 1.40
CA ALA A 608 24.63 -26.66 2.45
C ALA A 608 24.48 -28.19 2.51
N ASP A 609 23.25 -28.71 2.43
CA ASP A 609 23.06 -30.16 2.29
C ASP A 609 23.80 -30.68 1.06
N SER A 610 23.78 -29.95 -0.07
CA SER A 610 24.40 -30.37 -1.35
C SER A 610 25.90 -30.60 -1.24
N LEU A 611 26.51 -29.91 -0.27
CA LEU A 611 27.92 -29.97 0.07
C LEU A 611 28.22 -30.89 1.25
N ASP A 612 27.23 -31.62 1.76
CA ASP A 612 27.33 -32.48 2.95
C ASP A 612 27.65 -31.72 4.25
N LEU A 613 27.31 -30.43 4.31
CA LEU A 613 27.47 -29.57 5.49
C LEU A 613 26.25 -29.67 6.40
N VAL A 614 26.08 -30.82 7.06
CA VAL A 614 24.86 -31.19 7.81
C VAL A 614 24.56 -30.22 8.96
N GLU A 615 25.58 -29.84 9.73
CA GLU A 615 25.43 -28.93 10.88
C GLU A 615 24.98 -27.53 10.43
N ASP A 616 25.59 -27.01 9.36
CA ASP A 616 25.22 -25.71 8.79
C ASP A 616 23.80 -25.71 8.23
N ALA A 617 23.42 -26.76 7.49
CA ALA A 617 22.07 -26.89 6.97
C ALA A 617 21.04 -26.90 8.12
N THR A 618 21.35 -27.59 9.21
CA THR A 618 20.47 -27.66 10.39
C THR A 618 20.35 -26.30 11.08
N ARG A 619 21.47 -25.60 11.27
CA ARG A 619 21.49 -24.24 11.83
C ARG A 619 20.66 -23.26 11.00
N LEU A 620 20.86 -23.27 9.68
CA LEU A 620 20.12 -22.41 8.74
C LEU A 620 18.61 -22.68 8.77
N ARG A 621 18.19 -23.94 8.81
CA ARG A 621 16.76 -24.28 8.98
C ARG A 621 16.20 -23.80 10.31
N GLY A 622 16.98 -23.89 11.40
CA GLY A 622 16.61 -23.35 12.70
C GLY A 622 16.38 -21.84 12.65
N THR A 623 17.29 -21.09 12.03
CA THR A 623 17.14 -19.64 11.81
C THR A 623 15.91 -19.33 10.96
N ALA A 624 15.68 -20.06 9.86
CA ALA A 624 14.48 -19.90 9.03
C ALA A 624 13.19 -20.15 9.83
N ALA A 625 13.16 -21.20 10.66
CA ALA A 625 12.01 -21.51 11.50
C ALA A 625 11.69 -20.38 12.49
N THR A 626 12.71 -19.73 13.07
CA THR A 626 12.53 -18.57 13.95
C THR A 626 11.84 -17.41 13.22
N HIS A 627 12.28 -17.10 11.99
CA HIS A 627 11.63 -16.05 11.20
C HIS A 627 10.19 -16.41 10.81
N LEU A 628 9.93 -17.67 10.44
CA LEU A 628 8.58 -18.14 10.10
C LEU A 628 7.63 -18.11 11.30
N LYS A 629 8.10 -18.46 12.51
CA LYS A 629 7.32 -18.36 13.75
C LYS A 629 6.93 -16.91 14.03
N TRP A 630 7.89 -15.99 13.94
CA TRP A 630 7.62 -14.56 14.09
C TRP A 630 6.59 -14.06 13.07
N LEU A 631 6.68 -14.49 11.80
CA LEU A 631 5.70 -14.11 10.77
C LEU A 631 4.28 -14.60 11.12
N LEU A 632 4.16 -15.81 11.69
CA LEU A 632 2.89 -16.38 12.10
C LEU A 632 2.34 -15.77 13.40
N GLU A 633 3.20 -15.26 14.29
CA GLU A 633 2.77 -14.46 15.44
C GLU A 633 2.09 -13.15 14.99
N LYS A 634 2.63 -12.51 13.96
CA LYS A 634 2.06 -11.27 13.39
C LYS A 634 0.86 -11.53 12.49
N ASN A 635 0.89 -12.60 11.71
CA ASN A 635 -0.23 -12.99 10.84
C ASN A 635 -0.47 -14.51 10.92
N PRO A 636 -1.31 -14.96 11.86
CA PRO A 636 -1.64 -16.38 12.04
C PRO A 636 -2.37 -17.01 10.86
N SER A 637 -2.87 -16.23 9.90
CA SER A 637 -3.60 -16.72 8.72
C SER A 637 -2.69 -17.02 7.52
N LEU A 638 -1.40 -16.67 7.60
CA LEU A 638 -0.46 -16.73 6.48
C LEU A 638 -0.13 -18.18 6.06
N LYS A 639 -0.84 -18.67 5.03
CA LYS A 639 -0.76 -20.06 4.55
C LYS A 639 0.65 -20.57 4.17
N PRO A 640 1.51 -19.86 3.41
CA PRO A 640 2.79 -20.44 3.00
C PRO A 640 3.78 -20.50 4.16
N ALA A 641 3.70 -19.56 5.11
CA ALA A 641 4.51 -19.61 6.31
C ALA A 641 4.16 -20.86 7.15
N LYS A 642 2.86 -21.20 7.25
CA LYS A 642 2.41 -22.46 7.86
C LYS A 642 2.98 -23.68 7.13
N VAL A 643 2.86 -23.74 5.80
CA VAL A 643 3.35 -24.87 4.99
C VAL A 643 4.85 -25.04 5.14
N LYS A 644 5.64 -23.97 4.99
CA LYS A 644 7.10 -24.00 5.11
C LYS A 644 7.54 -24.40 6.53
N LEU A 645 6.91 -23.84 7.57
CA LEU A 645 7.24 -24.20 8.94
C LEU A 645 6.84 -25.64 9.27
N ALA A 646 5.68 -26.11 8.78
CA ALA A 646 5.28 -27.50 8.93
C ALA A 646 6.28 -28.46 8.26
N ALA A 647 6.77 -28.12 7.06
CA ALA A 647 7.79 -28.91 6.37
C ALA A 647 9.08 -29.05 7.20
N LEU A 648 9.51 -27.96 7.86
CA LEU A 648 10.68 -27.97 8.75
C LEU A 648 10.45 -28.83 9.99
N GLU A 649 9.30 -28.70 10.64
CA GLU A 649 8.98 -29.49 11.84
C GLU A 649 8.79 -30.98 11.48
N ILE A 650 8.25 -31.31 10.29
CA ILE A 650 8.19 -32.68 9.74
C ILE A 650 9.61 -33.24 9.53
N MET A 651 10.50 -32.48 8.89
CA MET A 651 11.88 -32.91 8.67
C MET A 651 12.62 -33.14 9.99
N ALA A 652 12.41 -32.26 10.98
CA ALA A 652 12.95 -32.44 12.32
C ALA A 652 12.36 -33.68 13.02
N ALA A 653 11.07 -33.96 12.83
CA ALA A 653 10.44 -35.18 13.34
C ALA A 653 11.06 -36.43 12.72
N GLU A 654 11.24 -36.46 11.38
CA GLU A 654 11.86 -37.57 10.65
C GLU A 654 13.29 -37.85 11.14
N LEU A 655 14.08 -36.82 11.40
CA LEU A 655 15.45 -36.95 11.88
C LEU A 655 15.50 -37.48 13.31
N ASN A 656 14.70 -36.91 14.22
CA ASN A 656 14.65 -37.37 15.62
C ASN A 656 14.23 -38.84 15.70
N MET A 657 13.22 -39.27 14.95
CA MET A 657 12.79 -40.66 14.91
C MET A 657 13.87 -41.59 14.33
N GLN A 658 14.66 -41.14 13.36
CA GLN A 658 15.78 -41.92 12.82
C GLN A 658 16.92 -42.11 13.82
N GLU A 659 17.11 -41.15 14.72
CA GLU A 659 18.10 -41.20 15.80
C GLU A 659 17.60 -41.96 17.05
N GLY A 660 16.35 -42.45 17.05
CA GLY A 660 15.72 -43.11 18.19
C GLY A 660 15.14 -42.16 19.23
N ASN A 661 15.10 -40.86 18.95
CA ASN A 661 14.50 -39.83 19.81
C ASN A 661 12.98 -39.70 19.56
N ASP A 662 12.24 -40.81 19.65
CA ASP A 662 10.84 -40.90 19.21
C ASP A 662 9.91 -39.92 19.93
N ARG A 663 10.16 -39.65 21.22
CA ARG A 663 9.36 -38.68 21.99
C ARG A 663 9.48 -37.27 21.44
N GLU A 664 10.69 -36.84 21.07
CA GLU A 664 10.91 -35.52 20.50
C GLU A 664 10.40 -35.45 19.07
N GLY A 665 10.60 -36.52 18.29
CA GLY A 665 10.00 -36.67 16.96
C GLY A 665 8.49 -36.55 16.97
N ALA A 666 7.81 -37.19 17.92
CA ALA A 666 6.36 -37.11 18.07
C ALA A 666 5.86 -35.69 18.43
N LYS A 667 6.61 -34.93 19.26
CA LYS A 667 6.29 -33.52 19.55
C LYS A 667 6.40 -32.65 18.30
N LYS A 668 7.48 -32.83 17.55
CA LYS A 668 7.73 -32.11 16.29
C LYS A 668 6.64 -32.39 15.26
N LEU A 669 6.22 -33.64 15.13
CA LEU A 669 5.10 -34.02 14.28
C LEU A 669 3.78 -33.36 14.74
N ALA A 670 3.49 -33.34 16.03
CA ALA A 670 2.28 -32.69 16.55
C ALA A 670 2.27 -31.18 16.25
N ALA A 671 3.41 -30.50 16.35
CA ALA A 671 3.53 -29.09 15.97
C ALA A 671 3.25 -28.88 14.47
N ALA A 672 3.75 -29.75 13.61
CA ALA A 672 3.46 -29.70 12.18
C ALA A 672 1.96 -29.93 11.87
N GLU A 673 1.32 -30.89 12.52
CA GLU A 673 -0.11 -31.16 12.34
C GLU A 673 -0.99 -29.98 12.75
N ILE A 674 -0.61 -29.25 13.81
CA ILE A 674 -1.30 -28.01 14.22
C ILE A 674 -1.21 -26.95 13.12
N LEU A 675 -0.03 -26.78 12.52
CA LEU A 675 0.19 -25.81 11.45
C LEU A 675 -0.59 -26.15 10.18
N LEU A 676 -0.73 -27.45 9.88
CA LEU A 676 -1.43 -27.93 8.68
C LEU A 676 -2.95 -27.95 8.82
N LYS A 677 -3.48 -27.78 10.03
CA LYS A 677 -4.92 -27.83 10.30
C LYS A 677 -5.67 -26.75 9.51
N GLY A 678 -6.67 -27.17 8.73
CA GLY A 678 -7.54 -26.29 7.95
C GLY A 678 -6.94 -25.81 6.63
N LEU A 679 -5.77 -26.31 6.23
CA LEU A 679 -5.22 -26.10 4.89
C LEU A 679 -5.89 -27.05 3.87
N PRO A 680 -5.96 -26.65 2.58
CA PRO A 680 -6.50 -27.51 1.52
C PRO A 680 -5.71 -28.82 1.40
N GLU A 681 -6.44 -29.92 1.16
CA GLU A 681 -5.88 -31.26 0.82
C GLU A 681 -6.04 -31.55 -0.70
N ASP A 682 -6.36 -30.53 -1.51
CA ASP A 682 -6.63 -30.63 -2.94
C ASP A 682 -5.58 -30.02 -3.86
N ASP A 683 -4.60 -29.29 -3.33
CA ASP A 683 -3.52 -28.72 -4.13
C ASP A 683 -2.58 -29.79 -4.73
N THR A 684 -2.05 -29.50 -5.91
CA THR A 684 -1.13 -30.41 -6.62
C THR A 684 0.30 -29.87 -6.67
N ALA A 685 0.67 -28.91 -5.82
CA ALA A 685 2.02 -28.36 -5.82
C ALA A 685 3.01 -29.37 -5.20
N PRO A 686 4.20 -29.62 -5.80
CA PRO A 686 5.19 -30.56 -5.28
C PRO A 686 5.71 -30.27 -3.87
N ASP A 687 5.57 -29.04 -3.40
CA ASP A 687 6.00 -28.48 -2.12
C ASP A 687 4.86 -27.80 -1.33
N GLY A 688 3.61 -27.99 -1.79
CA GLY A 688 2.41 -27.36 -1.23
C GLY A 688 1.89 -28.00 0.07
N ALA A 689 0.69 -27.59 0.50
CA ALA A 689 0.12 -28.06 1.76
C ALA A 689 -0.18 -29.56 1.74
N SER A 690 -0.74 -30.05 0.63
CA SER A 690 -1.17 -31.44 0.47
C SER A 690 -0.01 -32.44 0.60
N ILE A 691 1.17 -32.13 0.06
CA ILE A 691 2.33 -33.02 0.22
C ILE A 691 2.85 -33.03 1.66
N GLN A 692 2.81 -31.90 2.37
CA GLN A 692 3.21 -31.84 3.79
C GLN A 692 2.20 -32.57 4.67
N ILE A 693 0.91 -32.48 4.36
CA ILE A 693 -0.15 -33.24 5.01
C ILE A 693 0.06 -34.75 4.79
N ALA A 694 0.37 -35.18 3.57
CA ALA A 694 0.67 -36.58 3.29
C ALA A 694 1.94 -37.05 4.05
N ALA A 695 2.98 -36.21 4.12
CA ALA A 695 4.18 -36.48 4.91
C ALA A 695 3.90 -36.66 6.40
N ALA A 696 3.14 -35.75 7.01
CA ALA A 696 2.73 -35.84 8.40
C ALA A 696 1.89 -37.11 8.67
N LYS A 697 0.91 -37.42 7.80
CA LYS A 697 0.13 -38.66 7.89
C LYS A 697 1.02 -39.91 7.79
N GLY A 698 2.01 -39.90 6.89
CA GLY A 698 2.96 -40.99 6.74
C GLY A 698 3.80 -41.26 7.98
N LEU A 699 4.23 -40.21 8.70
CA LEU A 699 4.94 -40.35 9.98
C LEU A 699 4.01 -40.77 11.11
N ARG A 700 2.80 -40.20 11.16
CA ARG A 700 1.78 -40.59 12.13
C ARG A 700 1.46 -42.08 12.04
N ALA A 701 1.41 -42.64 10.83
CA ALA A 701 1.20 -44.05 10.62
C ALA A 701 2.34 -44.94 11.15
N VAL A 702 3.59 -44.48 11.13
CA VAL A 702 4.72 -45.20 11.76
C VAL A 702 4.50 -45.27 13.26
N ILE A 703 4.21 -44.14 13.90
CA ILE A 703 3.95 -44.09 15.34
C ILE A 703 2.75 -44.98 15.71
N MET A 704 1.68 -44.97 14.92
CA MET A 704 0.51 -45.83 15.14
C MET A 704 0.86 -47.31 15.02
N ARG A 705 1.66 -47.71 14.03
CA ARG A 705 2.14 -49.09 13.88
C ARG A 705 2.94 -49.51 15.10
N ASP A 706 3.87 -48.69 15.55
CA ASP A 706 4.76 -49.01 16.67
C ASP A 706 4.00 -49.11 18.00
N LEU A 707 2.84 -48.44 18.10
CA LEU A 707 1.86 -48.58 19.19
C LEU A 707 0.90 -49.77 19.01
N GLY A 708 1.08 -50.62 18.01
CA GLY A 708 0.22 -51.78 17.71
C GLY A 708 -1.11 -51.44 17.01
N ARG A 709 -1.36 -50.17 16.64
CA ARG A 709 -2.59 -49.71 15.96
C ARG A 709 -2.49 -49.87 14.45
N THR A 710 -2.20 -51.09 13.97
CA THR A 710 -1.88 -51.41 12.57
C THR A 710 -3.01 -51.07 11.59
N THR A 711 -4.27 -51.28 11.98
CA THR A 711 -5.44 -50.97 11.13
C THR A 711 -5.60 -49.47 10.91
N GLU A 712 -5.37 -48.65 11.94
CA GLU A 712 -5.44 -47.19 11.85
C GLU A 712 -4.24 -46.62 11.07
N ALA A 713 -3.06 -47.21 11.28
CA ALA A 713 -1.87 -46.90 10.48
C ALA A 713 -2.11 -47.15 8.99
N ALA A 714 -2.72 -48.30 8.63
CA ALA A 714 -3.06 -48.63 7.25
C ALA A 714 -4.04 -47.61 6.63
N LYS A 715 -5.14 -47.27 7.31
CA LYS A 715 -6.10 -46.24 6.84
C LYS A 715 -5.45 -44.86 6.67
N THR A 716 -4.51 -44.52 7.55
CA THR A 716 -3.79 -43.24 7.49
C THR A 716 -2.83 -43.20 6.30
N LEU A 717 -2.14 -44.31 6.03
CA LEU A 717 -1.29 -44.46 4.85
C LEU A 717 -2.10 -44.45 3.55
N ASP A 718 -3.27 -45.07 3.50
CA ASP A 718 -4.14 -45.05 2.31
C ASP A 718 -4.51 -43.61 1.90
N LYS A 719 -4.77 -42.74 2.89
CA LYS A 719 -4.99 -41.30 2.65
C LYS A 719 -3.72 -40.61 2.13
N ALA A 720 -2.56 -40.88 2.74
CA ALA A 720 -1.28 -40.29 2.31
C ALA A 720 -0.91 -40.71 0.88
N VAL A 721 -1.13 -41.98 0.52
CA VAL A 721 -0.97 -42.51 -0.84
C VAL A 721 -1.90 -41.79 -1.81
N SER A 722 -3.21 -41.73 -1.52
CA SER A 722 -4.20 -41.08 -2.41
C SER A 722 -3.86 -39.61 -2.70
N ILE A 723 -3.44 -38.84 -1.69
CA ILE A 723 -3.02 -37.44 -1.87
C ILE A 723 -1.79 -37.39 -2.77
N THR A 724 -0.76 -38.19 -2.46
CA THR A 724 0.54 -38.12 -3.16
C THR A 724 0.44 -38.64 -4.60
N GLU A 725 -0.40 -39.63 -4.87
CA GLU A 725 -0.67 -40.12 -6.24
C GLU A 725 -1.21 -39.02 -7.14
N ARG A 726 -2.12 -38.18 -6.63
CA ARG A 726 -2.67 -37.04 -7.35
C ARG A 726 -1.58 -36.03 -7.71
N ILE A 727 -0.69 -35.74 -6.76
CA ILE A 727 0.44 -34.81 -6.94
C ILE A 727 1.44 -35.35 -7.96
N VAL A 728 1.79 -36.65 -7.87
CA VAL A 728 2.72 -37.31 -8.82
C VAL A 728 2.13 -37.37 -10.22
N LYS A 729 0.81 -37.58 -10.36
CA LYS A 729 0.13 -37.55 -11.65
C LYS A 729 0.21 -36.16 -12.30
N ALA A 730 0.04 -35.09 -11.52
CA ALA A 730 0.19 -33.72 -12.00
C ALA A 730 1.66 -33.34 -12.27
N ASN A 731 2.61 -33.90 -11.52
CA ASN A 731 4.03 -33.53 -11.58
C ASN A 731 4.94 -34.77 -11.75
N PRO A 732 4.95 -35.41 -12.93
CA PRO A 732 5.63 -36.69 -13.14
C PRO A 732 7.17 -36.61 -13.07
N LYS A 733 7.77 -35.42 -13.04
CA LYS A 733 9.23 -35.25 -12.97
C LYS A 733 9.73 -34.85 -11.57
N SER A 734 8.83 -34.59 -10.62
CA SER A 734 9.19 -34.10 -9.30
C SER A 734 9.65 -35.26 -8.40
N SER A 735 10.93 -35.28 -8.05
CA SER A 735 11.56 -36.38 -7.31
C SER A 735 11.03 -36.54 -5.88
N GLU A 736 10.70 -35.44 -5.20
CA GLU A 736 10.22 -35.46 -3.81
C GLU A 736 8.85 -36.16 -3.66
N PRO A 737 7.78 -35.77 -4.38
CA PRO A 737 6.51 -36.51 -4.35
C PRO A 737 6.63 -37.97 -4.75
N ILE A 738 7.44 -38.29 -5.77
CA ILE A 738 7.67 -39.69 -6.21
C ILE A 738 8.31 -40.49 -5.07
N TYR A 739 9.31 -39.92 -4.40
CA TYR A 739 9.97 -40.56 -3.27
C TYR A 739 9.00 -40.81 -2.11
N ARG A 740 8.21 -39.80 -1.73
CA ARG A 740 7.21 -39.95 -0.65
C ARG A 740 6.17 -41.00 -1.01
N LEU A 741 5.66 -41.00 -2.24
CA LEU A 741 4.72 -42.02 -2.70
C LEU A 741 5.29 -43.43 -2.61
N ALA A 742 6.52 -43.62 -3.07
CA ALA A 742 7.19 -44.92 -3.00
C ALA A 742 7.34 -45.40 -1.55
N VAL A 743 7.75 -44.50 -0.63
CA VAL A 743 7.88 -44.83 0.80
C VAL A 743 6.52 -45.16 1.42
N PHE A 744 5.46 -44.42 1.11
CA PHE A 744 4.13 -44.71 1.66
C PHE A 744 3.57 -46.03 1.14
N LYS A 745 3.73 -46.33 -0.15
CA LYS A 745 3.32 -47.63 -0.74
C LYS A 745 4.08 -48.79 -0.11
N TRP A 746 5.41 -48.65 0.06
CA TRP A 746 6.20 -49.69 0.72
C TRP A 746 5.76 -49.92 2.17
N LYS A 747 5.58 -48.85 2.96
CA LYS A 747 5.08 -48.99 4.34
C LYS A 747 3.70 -49.63 4.41
N ARG A 748 2.82 -49.28 3.47
CA ARG A 748 1.47 -49.84 3.39
C ARG A 748 1.48 -51.31 2.95
N ALA A 749 2.43 -51.70 2.09
CA ALA A 749 2.68 -53.08 1.70
C ALA A 749 3.14 -53.92 2.90
N GLY A 750 4.12 -53.43 3.68
CA GLY A 750 4.57 -54.13 4.89
C GLY A 750 3.45 -54.37 5.90
N LEU A 751 2.60 -53.37 6.17
CA LEU A 751 1.41 -53.56 7.02
C LEU A 751 0.39 -54.56 6.43
N ALA A 752 0.35 -54.72 5.11
CA ALA A 752 -0.51 -55.73 4.49
C ALA A 752 0.07 -57.13 4.68
N GLY A 753 1.39 -57.29 4.49
CA GLY A 753 2.13 -58.53 4.75
C GLY A 753 2.01 -58.99 6.20
N ASP A 754 2.22 -58.08 7.16
CA ASP A 754 2.07 -58.35 8.60
C ASP A 754 0.66 -58.87 8.98
N ASN A 755 -0.36 -58.45 8.21
CA ASN A 755 -1.75 -58.88 8.39
C ASN A 755 -2.13 -60.09 7.49
N GLY A 756 -1.16 -60.72 6.83
CA GLY A 756 -1.36 -61.86 5.94
C GLY A 756 -1.99 -61.55 4.57
N ASN A 757 -2.18 -60.27 4.22
CA ASN A 757 -2.71 -59.86 2.92
C ASN A 757 -1.59 -59.74 1.87
N THR A 758 -1.12 -60.91 1.45
CA THR A 758 0.01 -61.06 0.51
C THR A 758 -0.27 -60.48 -0.89
N ASP A 759 -1.53 -60.44 -1.34
CA ASP A 759 -1.89 -59.82 -2.63
C ASP A 759 -1.67 -58.31 -2.63
N THR A 760 -2.09 -57.65 -1.55
CA THR A 760 -1.93 -56.20 -1.40
C THR A 760 -0.46 -55.85 -1.18
N GLU A 761 0.27 -56.67 -0.42
CA GLU A 761 1.72 -56.52 -0.23
C GLU A 761 2.47 -56.58 -1.57
N LEU A 762 2.26 -57.63 -2.36
CA LEU A 762 2.92 -57.79 -3.66
C LEU A 762 2.61 -56.63 -4.60
N LYS A 763 1.34 -56.23 -4.70
CA LYS A 763 0.90 -55.14 -5.57
C LYS A 763 1.51 -53.79 -5.18
N LEU A 764 1.34 -53.38 -3.91
CA LEU A 764 1.82 -52.07 -3.47
C LEU A 764 3.35 -52.03 -3.39
N GLY A 765 3.99 -53.14 -3.00
CA GLY A 765 5.44 -53.25 -2.96
C GLY A 765 6.05 -53.23 -4.36
N SER A 766 5.46 -53.88 -5.37
CA SER A 766 5.94 -53.76 -6.75
C SER A 766 5.80 -52.34 -7.28
N GLU A 767 4.66 -51.68 -7.03
CA GLU A 767 4.44 -50.28 -7.41
C GLU A 767 5.45 -49.34 -6.72
N ALA A 768 5.79 -49.60 -5.45
CA ALA A 768 6.82 -48.85 -4.73
C ALA A 768 8.22 -49.05 -5.34
N ALA A 769 8.56 -50.30 -5.71
CA ALA A 769 9.83 -50.63 -6.33
C ALA A 769 9.98 -49.93 -7.70
N ASP A 770 8.93 -49.90 -8.51
CA ASP A 770 8.91 -49.21 -9.80
C ASP A 770 9.17 -47.70 -9.65
N LEU A 771 8.53 -47.07 -8.65
CA LEU A 771 8.74 -45.65 -8.35
C LEU A 771 10.18 -45.36 -7.87
N MET A 772 10.74 -46.23 -7.04
CA MET A 772 12.13 -46.10 -6.59
C MET A 772 13.13 -46.31 -7.74
N GLN A 773 12.88 -47.28 -8.62
CA GLN A 773 13.72 -47.52 -9.80
C GLN A 773 13.65 -46.33 -10.77
N ARG A 774 12.47 -45.74 -10.95
CA ARG A 774 12.29 -44.49 -11.70
C ARG A 774 13.14 -43.36 -11.12
N LEU A 775 13.20 -43.19 -9.81
CA LEU A 775 14.06 -42.18 -9.16
C LEU A 775 15.55 -42.43 -9.41
N LEU A 776 16.00 -43.68 -9.36
CA LEU A 776 17.40 -44.01 -9.69
C LEU A 776 17.72 -43.65 -11.15
N ASN A 777 16.82 -43.97 -12.09
CA ASN A 777 16.99 -43.68 -13.50
C ASN A 777 16.98 -42.17 -13.81
N GLN A 778 16.26 -41.37 -13.01
CA GLN A 778 16.21 -39.91 -13.12
C GLN A 778 17.42 -39.19 -12.48
N GLY A 779 18.30 -39.93 -11.78
CA GLY A 779 19.39 -39.34 -11.01
C GLY A 779 18.95 -38.98 -9.60
N ALA A 780 18.98 -39.96 -8.70
CA ALA A 780 18.50 -39.83 -7.31
C ALA A 780 19.37 -38.94 -6.39
N GLY A 781 20.45 -38.34 -6.90
CA GLY A 781 21.36 -37.48 -6.13
C GLY A 781 21.82 -38.14 -4.82
N LYS A 782 21.69 -37.41 -3.70
CA LYS A 782 22.06 -37.92 -2.36
C LYS A 782 21.22 -39.09 -1.88
N ARG A 783 20.01 -39.25 -2.39
CA ARG A 783 19.12 -40.33 -2.00
C ARG A 783 19.44 -41.62 -2.73
N ASP A 784 20.34 -41.62 -3.71
CA ASP A 784 20.70 -42.80 -4.48
C ASP A 784 21.09 -43.98 -3.57
N THR A 785 21.98 -43.75 -2.59
CA THR A 785 22.36 -44.75 -1.59
C THR A 785 21.16 -45.26 -0.80
N LYS A 786 20.34 -44.35 -0.25
CA LYS A 786 19.18 -44.69 0.58
C LYS A 786 18.13 -45.46 -0.23
N ILE A 787 17.91 -45.09 -1.48
CA ILE A 787 16.96 -45.73 -2.40
C ILE A 787 17.45 -47.11 -2.80
N ARG A 788 18.73 -47.28 -3.18
CA ARG A 788 19.31 -48.60 -3.47
C ARG A 788 19.18 -49.55 -2.29
N ARG A 789 19.48 -49.07 -1.09
CA ARG A 789 19.32 -49.84 0.15
C ARG A 789 17.86 -50.22 0.40
N SER A 790 16.93 -49.27 0.25
CA SER A 790 15.49 -49.51 0.41
C SER A 790 14.96 -50.52 -0.61
N LEU A 791 15.37 -50.40 -1.89
CA LEU A 791 15.02 -51.36 -2.94
C LEU A 791 15.56 -52.77 -2.66
N ALA A 792 16.77 -52.88 -2.12
CA ALA A 792 17.36 -54.17 -1.82
C ALA A 792 16.56 -54.93 -0.76
N TYR A 793 16.09 -54.23 0.29
CA TYR A 793 15.19 -54.79 1.29
C TYR A 793 13.81 -55.11 0.71
N LEU A 794 13.18 -54.14 0.03
CA LEU A 794 11.86 -54.32 -0.57
C LEU A 794 11.80 -55.52 -1.54
N TYR A 795 12.81 -55.69 -2.39
CA TYR A 795 12.90 -56.86 -3.26
C TYR A 795 13.12 -58.17 -2.48
N GLY A 796 13.80 -58.14 -1.34
CA GLY A 796 13.89 -59.28 -0.44
C GLY A 796 12.52 -59.67 0.12
N ASP A 797 11.77 -58.70 0.65
CA ASP A 797 10.44 -58.90 1.21
C ASP A 797 9.48 -59.46 0.15
N LEU A 798 9.42 -58.82 -1.03
CA LEU A 798 8.60 -59.28 -2.16
C LEU A 798 9.00 -60.68 -2.66
N GLY A 799 10.30 -60.99 -2.63
CA GLY A 799 10.82 -62.32 -2.98
C GLY A 799 10.32 -63.40 -2.04
N HIS A 800 10.26 -63.10 -0.73
CA HIS A 800 9.69 -63.97 0.29
C HIS A 800 8.20 -64.16 0.11
N THR A 801 7.43 -63.08 0.02
CA THR A 801 5.98 -63.17 -0.17
C THR A 801 5.62 -63.95 -1.44
N ALA A 802 6.36 -63.75 -2.54
CA ALA A 802 6.16 -64.51 -3.78
C ALA A 802 6.52 -66.00 -3.62
N ALA A 803 7.56 -66.33 -2.85
CA ALA A 803 7.92 -67.72 -2.56
C ALA A 803 6.82 -68.41 -1.75
N ASP A 804 6.29 -67.74 -0.73
CA ASP A 804 5.22 -68.27 0.14
C ASP A 804 3.92 -68.51 -0.65
N LYS A 805 3.66 -67.71 -1.68
CA LYS A 805 2.54 -67.95 -2.64
C LYS A 805 2.84 -69.01 -3.71
N GLY A 806 4.02 -69.62 -3.72
CA GLY A 806 4.43 -70.58 -4.74
C GLY A 806 4.77 -69.98 -6.11
N GLN A 807 4.93 -68.65 -6.20
CA GLN A 807 5.26 -67.94 -7.45
C GLN A 807 6.77 -67.96 -7.73
N LYS A 808 7.35 -69.16 -7.91
CA LYS A 808 8.80 -69.38 -8.04
C LYS A 808 9.52 -68.40 -9.00
N LYS A 809 8.98 -68.21 -10.20
CA LYS A 809 9.57 -67.33 -11.22
C LYS A 809 9.66 -65.87 -10.76
N GLN A 810 8.59 -65.37 -10.13
CA GLN A 810 8.52 -63.99 -9.65
C GLN A 810 9.40 -63.80 -8.40
N SER A 811 9.42 -64.79 -7.50
CA SER A 811 10.33 -64.83 -6.36
C SER A 811 11.80 -64.76 -6.79
N ALA A 812 12.22 -65.57 -7.76
CA ALA A 812 13.58 -65.53 -8.31
C ALA A 812 13.90 -64.17 -8.94
N GLN A 813 12.97 -63.55 -9.66
CA GLN A 813 13.19 -62.20 -10.23
C GLN A 813 13.44 -61.14 -9.16
N TYR A 814 12.69 -61.17 -8.06
CA TYR A 814 12.88 -60.24 -6.95
C TYR A 814 14.20 -60.47 -6.23
N PHE A 815 14.55 -61.71 -5.88
CA PHE A 815 15.84 -61.97 -5.22
C PHE A 815 17.05 -61.59 -6.11
N ASN A 816 16.98 -61.82 -7.42
CA ASN A 816 18.01 -61.34 -8.34
C ASN A 816 18.11 -59.80 -8.35
N SER A 817 16.97 -59.11 -8.33
CA SER A 817 16.92 -57.64 -8.27
C SER A 817 17.49 -57.11 -6.95
N ALA A 818 17.20 -57.77 -5.83
CA ALA A 818 17.80 -57.49 -4.53
C ALA A 818 19.33 -57.63 -4.57
N SER A 819 19.85 -58.75 -5.12
CA SER A 819 21.29 -58.97 -5.27
C SER A 819 21.96 -57.88 -6.12
N LYS A 820 21.34 -57.46 -7.23
CA LYS A 820 21.86 -56.36 -8.06
C LYS A 820 21.93 -55.04 -7.27
N MET A 821 20.94 -54.75 -6.44
CA MET A 821 20.95 -53.53 -5.61
C MET A 821 22.07 -53.57 -4.56
N TRP A 822 22.22 -54.68 -3.83
CA TRP A 822 23.33 -54.87 -2.87
C TRP A 822 24.70 -54.77 -3.53
N GLN A 823 24.87 -55.40 -4.70
CA GLN A 823 26.11 -55.32 -5.46
C GLN A 823 26.42 -53.89 -5.90
N SER A 824 25.40 -53.14 -6.34
CA SER A 824 25.57 -51.72 -6.71
C SER A 824 25.97 -50.84 -5.52
N LEU A 825 25.48 -51.14 -4.30
CA LEU A 825 25.90 -50.45 -3.08
C LEU A 825 27.36 -50.73 -2.73
N ILE A 826 27.80 -51.99 -2.85
CA ILE A 826 29.21 -52.37 -2.63
C ILE A 826 30.12 -51.66 -3.62
N GLN A 827 29.74 -51.61 -4.90
CA GLN A 827 30.52 -50.91 -5.93
C GLN A 827 30.64 -49.40 -5.64
N LYS A 828 29.59 -48.79 -5.08
CA LYS A 828 29.53 -47.34 -4.89
C LYS A 828 30.13 -46.86 -3.57
N ILE A 829 29.94 -47.60 -2.48
CA ILE A 829 30.26 -47.18 -1.10
C ILE A 829 31.37 -48.05 -0.50
N GLY A 830 31.68 -49.18 -1.13
CA GLY A 830 32.62 -50.16 -0.61
C GLY A 830 31.95 -51.25 0.22
N ARG A 831 32.79 -52.14 0.76
CA ARG A 831 32.38 -53.33 1.49
C ARG A 831 31.99 -52.99 2.94
N LYS A 832 30.69 -52.89 3.21
CA LYS A 832 30.11 -52.88 4.56
C LYS A 832 29.51 -54.25 4.91
N SER A 833 29.49 -54.61 6.19
CA SER A 833 28.96 -55.93 6.64
C SER A 833 27.53 -56.16 6.14
N GLU A 834 26.65 -55.18 6.36
CA GLU A 834 25.26 -55.18 5.89
C GLU A 834 25.15 -55.52 4.40
N PHE A 835 25.97 -54.90 3.55
CA PHE A 835 25.87 -55.05 2.10
C PHE A 835 26.37 -56.42 1.64
N ILE A 836 27.42 -56.94 2.30
CA ILE A 836 27.97 -58.26 2.00
C ILE A 836 26.98 -59.35 2.43
N GLU A 837 26.42 -59.22 3.63
CA GLU A 837 25.43 -60.17 4.16
C GLU A 837 24.15 -60.15 3.33
N GLY A 838 23.63 -58.97 2.99
CA GLY A 838 22.46 -58.82 2.13
C GLY A 838 22.69 -59.40 0.73
N LEU A 839 23.88 -59.22 0.14
CA LEU A 839 24.23 -59.82 -1.14
C LEU A 839 24.28 -61.36 -1.04
N LYS A 840 24.98 -61.90 -0.04
CA LYS A 840 25.09 -63.35 0.17
C LYS A 840 23.70 -63.99 0.34
N TRP A 841 22.90 -63.38 1.21
CA TRP A 841 21.54 -63.85 1.49
C TRP A 841 20.66 -63.84 0.25
N SER A 842 20.63 -62.72 -0.49
CA SER A 842 19.79 -62.62 -1.69
C SER A 842 20.23 -63.56 -2.82
N GLN A 843 21.55 -63.79 -2.97
CA GLN A 843 22.07 -64.76 -3.95
C GLN A 843 21.73 -66.20 -3.57
N GLN A 844 21.74 -66.54 -2.29
CA GLN A 844 21.32 -67.86 -1.82
C GLN A 844 19.82 -68.06 -2.11
N ARG A 845 18.97 -67.11 -1.74
CA ARG A 845 17.52 -67.17 -1.99
C ARG A 845 17.19 -67.22 -3.48
N TYR A 846 17.94 -66.51 -4.32
CA TYR A 846 17.80 -66.61 -5.77
C TYR A 846 18.06 -68.02 -6.30
N LYS A 847 19.10 -68.70 -5.81
CA LYS A 847 19.39 -70.09 -6.19
C LYS A 847 18.29 -71.05 -5.73
N GLU A 848 17.81 -70.89 -4.50
CA GLU A 848 16.71 -71.69 -3.95
C GLU A 848 15.42 -71.53 -4.77
N ALA A 849 15.07 -70.31 -5.17
CA ALA A 849 13.85 -70.02 -5.93
C ALA A 849 13.95 -70.40 -7.42
N SER A 850 15.17 -70.50 -7.97
CA SER A 850 15.42 -70.86 -9.38
C SER A 850 15.48 -72.37 -9.61
N ASN A 851 15.63 -73.16 -8.54
CA ASN A 851 15.57 -74.62 -8.53
C ASN A 851 14.14 -75.10 -8.19
#